data_AF-A0A1W1VDD5-F1
#
_entry.id   AF-A0A1W1VDD5-F1
#
_cell.length_a   1.000
_cell.length_b   1.000
_cell.length_c   1.000
_cell.angle_alpha   90.00
_cell.angle_beta   90.00
_cell.angle_gamma   90.00
#
_symmetry.space_group_name_H-M   'P 1'
#
loop_
_entity.id
_entity.type
_entity.pdbx_description
1 polymer ?
#
loop_
_entity_poly.entity_id
_entity_poly.type
_entity_poly.pdbx_seq_one_letter_code
_entity_poly.pdbx_strand_id
1 'polypeptide(L)'
;MKNIKKILAVTLASTCLFGSVQNVFACTGVIVGKDLTTDGSFIYGRTEDYERNRTKRLVVHPAGEFKKGDKLVDSNNGFEFIHPEDSVKFFSTPDSTQKPEDMEKGVYDAAGYNEYGLGAFCTVSANYSDEIKAVDPYIKNGINEASMSTFILAHAKSARGAIELLAKTIDEKGASMGDIVVFGDHDEVWYMEIYSGHQYVAIKYPADKFSVFPNAFWLGGVDLNDKENVIASKDIVKVAKDAKTYTETKDGLMDLAASYAPKKLRESNRSRMWSGVHSLDPNSKIKYDAERFELMNDLSKDSEKIDIKDVLAFTRNRFEGTDFKASENRKLLKESREHKYPVGNINTMQSHIFQIKPNFPKEAPGIMWLTPGSPLNIPYIPIFADINDATAQYKNDAPTYDDNSLYWVGSSVNDLVTSNRDALGVPTREKVLALEDKFMKDLPAAEKEWLEIYKKDKAAAAKFSTEKTNSFSDAAFKLEQELQKDLSVVSKVDIDDHWANKAILSNIANKTMSGTDKLHFAPNQTISRAEFVTILGRLAKVDTEKFKENKATDIVADKFYTAYMNWAVENNLVKGKEDGLVKPDDKLTREEMSVILAKYIDMSADKYLLKDVKAEVKFADEETISDWAKDSVALLSNMKLLKGKDNNNFVPKDNLTRAEVAQIIFNFKAK
;
A
#
# COMPACT_ATOMS: atom_id res chain seq x y z
N MET A 1 3.84 -61.52 27.25
CA MET A 1 3.69 -61.58 25.77
C MET A 1 2.41 -60.87 25.38
N LYS A 2 2.47 -60.07 24.30
CA LYS A 2 1.44 -59.17 23.70
C LYS A 2 1.45 -57.70 24.15
N ASN A 3 2.11 -56.91 23.30
CA ASN A 3 1.64 -55.68 22.62
C ASN A 3 0.93 -54.58 23.42
N ILE A 4 1.48 -53.37 23.37
CA ILE A 4 0.82 -52.18 22.80
C ILE A 4 1.91 -51.24 22.23
N LYS A 5 1.76 -50.93 20.95
CA LYS A 5 2.63 -50.07 20.14
C LYS A 5 2.38 -48.60 20.51
N LYS A 6 3.46 -47.82 20.60
CA LYS A 6 3.45 -46.36 20.60
C LYS A 6 2.75 -45.86 19.33
N ILE A 7 1.68 -45.09 19.49
CA ILE A 7 1.09 -44.29 18.43
C ILE A 7 1.94 -43.01 18.35
N LEU A 8 2.78 -42.90 17.31
CA LEU A 8 3.30 -41.62 16.87
C LEU A 8 2.22 -41.01 15.97
N ALA A 9 1.46 -40.07 16.50
CA ALA A 9 0.67 -39.16 15.69
C ALA A 9 1.63 -38.15 15.06
N VAL A 10 2.02 -38.37 13.81
CA VAL A 10 2.67 -37.36 13.00
C VAL A 10 1.55 -36.55 12.36
N THR A 11 1.14 -35.48 13.02
CA THR A 11 0.37 -34.41 12.41
C THR A 11 1.30 -33.72 11.41
N LEU A 12 1.16 -34.02 10.12
CA LEU A 12 1.69 -33.14 9.07
C LEU A 12 0.89 -31.84 9.13
N ALA A 13 1.45 -30.86 9.84
CA ALA A 13 1.04 -29.48 9.70
C ALA A 13 1.39 -29.06 8.27
N SER A 14 0.40 -29.01 7.40
CA SER A 14 0.45 -28.19 6.20
C SER A 14 0.63 -26.75 6.68
N THR A 15 1.87 -26.28 6.71
CA THR A 15 2.20 -24.87 6.88
C THR A 15 1.52 -24.12 5.74
N CYS A 16 0.31 -23.63 6.00
CA CYS A 16 -0.16 -22.41 5.37
C CYS A 16 0.96 -21.40 5.60
N LEU A 17 1.76 -21.16 4.55
CA LEU A 17 2.55 -19.95 4.44
C LEU A 17 1.55 -18.80 4.36
N PHE A 18 0.95 -18.46 5.50
CA PHE A 18 0.59 -17.08 5.77
C PHE A 18 1.93 -16.36 5.69
N GLY A 19 2.24 -15.80 4.52
CA GLY A 19 3.27 -14.79 4.44
C GLY A 19 2.86 -13.74 5.46
N SER A 20 3.59 -13.68 6.58
CA SER A 20 3.44 -12.57 7.52
C SER A 20 3.60 -11.32 6.68
N VAL A 21 2.52 -10.56 6.50
CA VAL A 21 2.60 -9.22 5.93
C VAL A 21 3.51 -8.48 6.91
N GLN A 22 4.76 -8.28 6.51
CA GLN A 22 5.73 -7.63 7.36
C GLN A 22 5.67 -6.14 7.06
N ASN A 23 5.38 -5.34 8.07
CA ASN A 23 5.34 -3.88 8.01
C ASN A 23 6.55 -3.34 7.22
N VAL A 24 6.29 -2.47 6.26
CA VAL A 24 7.30 -1.84 5.42
C VAL A 24 7.31 -0.35 5.69
N PHE A 25 8.16 0.08 6.61
CA PHE A 25 8.43 1.50 6.82
C PHE A 25 9.16 2.07 5.60
N ALA A 26 8.41 2.80 4.77
CA ALA A 26 8.91 3.35 3.51
C ALA A 26 8.39 4.76 3.21
N CYS A 27 7.94 5.52 4.21
CA CYS A 27 7.54 6.92 4.01
C CYS A 27 8.65 7.70 3.31
N THR A 28 8.29 8.56 2.36
CA THR A 28 9.24 9.44 1.67
C THR A 28 8.71 10.85 1.68
N GLY A 29 9.45 11.76 2.32
CA GLY A 29 9.10 13.17 2.38
C GLY A 29 9.70 13.98 1.24
N VAL A 30 9.06 15.10 0.93
CA VAL A 30 9.49 16.09 -0.05
C VAL A 30 9.26 17.50 0.48
N ILE A 31 10.19 18.40 0.20
CA ILE A 31 10.02 19.86 0.37
C ILE A 31 10.57 20.54 -0.89
N VAL A 32 9.87 21.55 -1.39
CA VAL A 32 10.31 22.41 -2.48
C VAL A 32 10.08 23.86 -2.04
N GLY A 33 11.19 24.60 -1.92
CA GLY A 33 11.17 26.00 -1.58
C GLY A 33 10.51 26.85 -2.67
N LYS A 34 9.85 27.92 -2.24
CA LYS A 34 9.04 28.80 -3.11
C LYS A 34 9.79 29.47 -4.26
N ASP A 35 11.11 29.61 -4.18
CA ASP A 35 11.89 30.21 -5.27
C ASP A 35 12.12 29.21 -6.42
N LEU A 36 11.96 27.91 -6.15
CA LEU A 36 12.11 26.83 -7.11
C LEU A 36 10.80 26.38 -7.76
N THR A 37 9.64 26.87 -7.32
CA THR A 37 8.34 26.49 -7.87
C THR A 37 7.86 27.41 -8.99
N THR A 38 7.03 26.87 -9.89
CA THR A 38 6.49 27.59 -11.05
C THR A 38 5.55 28.73 -10.66
N ASP A 39 4.83 28.61 -9.55
CA ASP A 39 3.80 29.54 -9.07
C ASP A 39 4.20 30.32 -7.80
N GLY A 40 5.42 30.13 -7.29
CA GLY A 40 5.90 30.75 -6.06
C GLY A 40 5.31 30.15 -4.78
N SER A 41 4.68 28.97 -4.86
CA SER A 41 4.21 28.23 -3.70
C SER A 41 5.35 27.51 -2.96
N PHE A 42 5.24 27.41 -1.65
CA PHE A 42 6.04 26.44 -0.89
C PHE A 42 5.33 25.10 -0.93
N ILE A 43 6.03 24.02 -1.30
CA ILE A 43 5.42 22.69 -1.41
C ILE A 43 6.11 21.75 -0.43
N TYR A 44 5.35 20.97 0.34
CA TYR A 44 5.91 19.93 1.20
C TYR A 44 4.91 18.82 1.48
N GLY A 45 5.39 17.63 1.84
CA GLY A 45 4.52 16.52 2.20
C GLY A 45 5.25 15.19 2.19
N ARG A 46 4.50 14.08 2.19
CA ARG A 46 5.06 12.73 2.15
C ARG A 46 4.08 11.69 1.61
N THR A 47 4.64 10.55 1.21
CA THR A 47 3.91 9.28 1.23
C THR A 47 3.95 8.70 2.66
N GLU A 48 2.81 8.27 3.18
CA GLU A 48 2.72 7.49 4.43
C GLU A 48 2.67 6.00 4.07
N ASP A 49 3.77 5.28 4.30
CA ASP A 49 3.91 3.87 3.90
C ASP A 49 4.14 2.98 5.12
N TYR A 50 3.30 1.96 5.26
CA TYR A 50 3.42 0.96 6.33
C TYR A 50 2.91 -0.40 5.88
N GLU A 51 1.60 -0.55 5.65
CA GLU A 51 0.98 -1.79 5.18
C GLU A 51 -0.29 -1.54 4.36
N ARG A 52 -0.71 -2.54 3.58
CA ARG A 52 -2.00 -2.50 2.86
C ARG A 52 -3.15 -2.74 3.83
N ASN A 53 -4.36 -2.37 3.44
CA ASN A 53 -5.59 -2.68 4.18
C ASN A 53 -5.68 -2.03 5.57
N ARG A 54 -5.14 -0.80 5.69
CA ARG A 54 -5.22 0.03 6.89
C ARG A 54 -5.91 1.35 6.56
N THR A 55 -7.20 1.43 6.86
CA THR A 55 -8.10 2.52 6.48
C THR A 55 -7.59 3.88 6.90
N LYS A 56 -7.53 4.81 5.94
CA LYS A 56 -7.32 6.25 6.20
C LYS A 56 -8.56 7.06 5.86
N ARG A 57 -8.77 8.12 6.62
CA ARG A 57 -9.96 8.97 6.58
C ARG A 57 -9.58 10.43 6.37
N LEU A 58 -10.56 11.27 6.10
CA LEU A 58 -10.44 12.73 6.22
C LEU A 58 -11.47 13.20 7.23
N VAL A 59 -11.03 13.65 8.42
CA VAL A 59 -11.91 13.95 9.55
C VAL A 59 -11.71 15.39 9.99
N VAL A 60 -12.82 16.11 10.22
CA VAL A 60 -12.80 17.47 10.78
C VAL A 60 -13.14 17.41 12.27
N HIS A 61 -12.27 17.99 13.07
CA HIS A 61 -12.33 18.12 14.52
C HIS A 61 -12.79 19.54 14.88
N PRO A 62 -13.97 19.73 15.51
CA PRO A 62 -14.45 21.07 15.88
C PRO A 62 -13.60 21.70 16.98
N ALA A 63 -13.61 23.05 17.02
CA ALA A 63 -13.00 23.78 18.11
C ALA A 63 -13.60 23.37 19.47
N GLY A 64 -12.73 23.14 20.45
CA GLY A 64 -13.08 22.71 21.79
C GLY A 64 -13.52 21.26 21.90
N GLU A 65 -13.24 20.41 20.90
CA GLU A 65 -13.42 18.94 21.01
C GLU A 65 -12.58 18.37 22.17
N PHE A 66 -11.32 18.77 22.28
CA PHE A 66 -10.48 18.45 23.44
C PHE A 66 -10.46 19.64 24.40
N LYS A 67 -10.83 19.43 25.66
CA LYS A 67 -10.88 20.48 26.68
C LYS A 67 -9.56 20.68 27.38
N LYS A 68 -9.33 21.89 27.88
CA LYS A 68 -8.21 22.16 28.78
C LYS A 68 -8.21 21.18 29.96
N GLY A 69 -7.07 20.53 30.18
CA GLY A 69 -6.90 19.54 31.23
C GLY A 69 -7.29 18.11 30.82
N ASP A 70 -7.93 17.92 29.67
CA ASP A 70 -8.12 16.58 29.10
C ASP A 70 -6.77 15.95 28.84
N LYS A 71 -6.75 14.61 28.90
CA LYS A 71 -5.55 13.81 28.68
C LYS A 71 -5.70 13.00 27.41
N LEU A 72 -4.86 13.28 26.42
CA LEU A 72 -4.58 12.38 25.32
C LEU A 72 -3.68 11.25 25.84
N VAL A 73 -4.10 10.01 25.67
CA VAL A 73 -3.30 8.82 26.03
C VAL A 73 -3.12 7.96 24.79
N ASP A 74 -1.87 7.71 24.42
CA ASP A 74 -1.56 6.77 23.36
C ASP A 74 -1.72 5.33 23.86
N SER A 75 -2.70 4.63 23.30
CA SER A 75 -2.93 3.21 23.54
C SER A 75 -1.74 2.29 23.17
N ASN A 76 -0.84 2.72 22.30
CA ASN A 76 0.29 1.89 21.84
C ASN A 76 1.43 1.82 22.86
N ASN A 77 1.76 2.94 23.49
CA ASN A 77 2.96 3.05 24.33
C ASN A 77 2.73 3.73 25.69
N GLY A 78 1.52 4.25 25.94
CA GLY A 78 1.15 4.94 27.17
C GLY A 78 1.66 6.39 27.27
N PHE A 79 2.08 7.00 26.17
CA PHE A 79 2.38 8.44 26.14
C PHE A 79 1.14 9.23 26.58
N GLU A 80 1.34 10.24 27.40
CA GLU A 80 0.27 11.13 27.87
C GLU A 80 0.56 12.57 27.46
N PHE A 81 -0.44 13.30 26.96
CA PHE A 81 -0.39 14.74 26.75
C PHE A 81 -1.59 15.41 27.42
N ILE A 82 -1.35 16.43 28.24
CA ILE A 82 -2.41 17.18 28.91
C ILE A 82 -2.67 18.42 28.07
N HIS A 83 -3.90 18.57 27.58
CA HIS A 83 -4.30 19.70 26.74
C HIS A 83 -4.17 21.01 27.53
N PRO A 84 -3.28 21.95 27.12
CA PRO A 84 -3.01 23.17 27.88
C PRO A 84 -4.14 24.20 27.76
N GLU A 85 -4.89 24.15 26.66
CA GLU A 85 -6.06 24.95 26.33
C GLU A 85 -7.13 24.08 25.63
N ASP A 86 -8.32 24.64 25.42
CA ASP A 86 -9.32 24.00 24.55
C ASP A 86 -8.77 23.95 23.12
N SER A 87 -8.95 22.82 22.44
CA SER A 87 -8.41 22.63 21.09
C SER A 87 -9.00 23.62 20.10
N VAL A 88 -8.20 23.98 19.10
CA VAL A 88 -8.70 24.70 17.94
C VAL A 88 -9.39 23.76 16.94
N LYS A 89 -10.12 24.31 15.97
CA LYS A 89 -10.65 23.52 14.85
C LYS A 89 -9.47 23.06 13.99
N PHE A 90 -9.48 21.80 13.60
CA PHE A 90 -8.55 21.27 12.60
C PHE A 90 -9.19 20.13 11.81
N PHE A 91 -8.56 19.71 10.73
CA PHE A 91 -8.84 18.41 10.13
C PHE A 91 -7.57 17.59 10.09
N SER A 92 -7.72 16.28 10.02
CA SER A 92 -6.62 15.32 9.99
C SER A 92 -6.93 14.11 9.11
N THR A 93 -5.96 13.21 8.96
CA THR A 93 -6.09 11.97 8.19
C THR A 93 -5.90 10.71 9.04
N PRO A 94 -6.76 10.51 10.06
CA PRO A 94 -6.59 9.43 11.02
C PRO A 94 -6.84 8.06 10.39
N ASP A 95 -6.29 7.05 11.05
CA ASP A 95 -6.69 5.68 10.80
C ASP A 95 -8.14 5.43 11.23
N SER A 96 -8.69 4.26 10.87
CA SER A 96 -9.96 3.79 11.45
C SER A 96 -9.91 3.75 12.99
N THR A 97 -11.03 4.07 13.65
CA THR A 97 -11.19 3.89 15.10
C THR A 97 -11.53 2.44 15.48
N GLN A 98 -11.94 1.63 14.51
CA GLN A 98 -12.42 0.26 14.68
C GLN A 98 -11.37 -0.79 14.30
N LYS A 99 -10.08 -0.48 14.48
CA LYS A 99 -8.97 -1.35 14.05
C LYS A 99 -9.11 -2.76 14.62
N PRO A 100 -8.80 -3.83 13.86
CA PRO A 100 -8.69 -5.20 14.35
C PRO A 100 -7.78 -5.33 15.58
N GLU A 101 -8.07 -6.27 16.49
CA GLU A 101 -7.35 -6.44 17.78
C GLU A 101 -5.84 -6.58 17.64
N ASP A 102 -5.38 -7.16 16.54
CA ASP A 102 -3.97 -7.40 16.22
C ASP A 102 -3.24 -6.19 15.61
N MET A 103 -3.94 -5.09 15.34
CA MET A 103 -3.35 -3.83 14.86
C MET A 103 -3.04 -2.83 15.98
N GLU A 104 -2.03 -1.99 15.76
CA GLU A 104 -1.70 -0.82 16.58
C GLU A 104 -2.92 0.09 16.77
N LYS A 105 -3.19 0.57 17.98
CA LYS A 105 -4.47 1.19 18.37
C LYS A 105 -4.47 2.71 18.38
N GLY A 106 -3.30 3.35 18.28
CA GLY A 106 -3.18 4.81 18.28
C GLY A 106 -4.00 5.53 17.20
N VAL A 107 -4.13 6.86 17.31
CA VAL A 107 -5.00 7.65 16.42
C VAL A 107 -4.41 7.78 15.01
N TYR A 108 -3.11 8.09 14.92
CA TYR A 108 -2.37 8.29 13.67
C TYR A 108 -3.02 9.34 12.76
N ASP A 109 -3.30 10.52 13.31
CA ASP A 109 -3.87 11.68 12.59
C ASP A 109 -3.05 12.11 11.37
N ALA A 110 -1.78 11.69 11.29
CA ALA A 110 -0.87 11.80 10.16
C ALA A 110 -0.64 13.22 9.65
N ALA A 111 -1.59 13.85 8.97
CA ALA A 111 -1.45 15.19 8.41
C ALA A 111 -2.77 15.98 8.35
N GLY A 112 -2.67 17.31 8.35
CA GLY A 112 -3.82 18.20 8.10
C GLY A 112 -3.53 19.68 8.32
N TYR A 113 -4.59 20.50 8.30
CA TYR A 113 -4.55 21.93 8.64
C TYR A 113 -5.37 22.23 9.88
N ASN A 114 -4.97 23.26 10.63
CA ASN A 114 -5.82 23.88 11.65
C ASN A 114 -6.31 25.28 11.27
N GLU A 115 -7.20 25.86 12.08
CA GLU A 115 -7.81 27.17 11.81
C GLU A 115 -6.86 28.38 11.88
N TYR A 116 -5.61 28.18 12.30
CA TYR A 116 -4.56 29.21 12.21
C TYR A 116 -3.74 29.11 10.93
N GLY A 117 -4.05 28.15 10.05
CA GLY A 117 -3.30 27.92 8.82
C GLY A 117 -2.04 27.09 9.02
N LEU A 118 -1.84 26.46 10.18
CA LEU A 118 -0.76 25.50 10.34
C LEU A 118 -1.09 24.22 9.58
N GLY A 119 -0.33 23.93 8.53
CA GLY A 119 -0.24 22.62 7.92
C GLY A 119 0.84 21.80 8.62
N ALA A 120 0.53 20.56 8.94
CA ALA A 120 1.46 19.67 9.63
C ALA A 120 1.38 18.26 9.09
N PHE A 121 2.53 17.59 9.00
CA PHE A 121 2.56 16.13 8.96
C PHE A 121 3.56 15.54 9.97
N CYS A 122 3.18 14.39 10.51
CA CYS A 122 4.00 13.52 11.33
C CYS A 122 3.75 12.07 10.84
N THR A 123 4.74 11.26 10.46
CA THR A 123 6.19 11.53 10.39
C THR A 123 6.83 10.85 9.17
N VAL A 124 8.13 11.06 8.95
CA VAL A 124 8.99 10.10 8.25
C VAL A 124 9.92 9.49 9.27
N SER A 125 9.70 8.22 9.64
CA SER A 125 10.49 7.55 10.68
C SER A 125 11.98 7.50 10.32
N ALA A 126 12.85 7.70 11.30
CA ALA A 126 14.29 7.55 11.19
C ALA A 126 14.85 6.78 12.39
N ASN A 127 16.08 6.30 12.30
CA ASN A 127 16.69 5.51 13.37
C ASN A 127 18.07 6.06 13.68
N TYR A 128 18.43 6.09 14.96
CA TYR A 128 19.79 6.39 15.40
C TYR A 128 20.76 5.22 15.16
N SER A 129 22.04 5.45 15.41
CA SER A 129 23.06 4.40 15.53
C SER A 129 22.97 3.65 16.86
N ASP A 130 23.59 2.47 16.95
CA ASP A 130 23.69 1.71 18.19
C ASP A 130 24.52 2.45 19.25
N GLU A 131 25.48 3.27 18.82
CA GLU A 131 26.30 4.11 19.71
C GLU A 131 25.48 5.21 20.39
N ILE A 132 24.61 5.91 19.64
CA ILE A 132 23.70 6.91 20.20
C ILE A 132 22.68 6.24 21.14
N LYS A 133 22.12 5.09 20.73
CA LYS A 133 21.19 4.31 21.55
C LYS A 133 21.75 4.01 22.94
N ALA A 134 23.06 3.77 23.05
CA ALA A 134 23.70 3.47 24.33
C ALA A 134 23.78 4.69 25.27
N VAL A 135 23.66 5.92 24.75
CA VAL A 135 23.81 7.17 25.50
C VAL A 135 22.47 7.85 25.78
N ASP A 136 21.60 7.97 24.77
CA ASP A 136 20.26 8.57 24.90
C ASP A 136 19.20 7.69 24.22
N PRO A 137 18.87 6.52 24.81
CA PRO A 137 17.89 5.60 24.21
C PRO A 137 16.50 6.24 24.15
N TYR A 138 15.67 5.76 23.22
CA TYR A 138 14.26 6.13 23.18
C TYR A 138 13.54 5.84 24.50
N ILE A 139 12.62 6.73 24.86
CA ILE A 139 11.80 6.62 26.06
C ILE A 139 10.54 5.83 25.75
N LYS A 140 10.32 4.71 26.46
CA LYS A 140 9.24 3.76 26.15
C LYS A 140 7.86 4.42 26.01
N ASN A 141 7.52 5.33 26.92
CA ASN A 141 6.27 6.11 26.95
C ASN A 141 6.48 7.56 26.47
N GLY A 142 7.53 7.80 25.68
CA GLY A 142 7.78 9.07 25.02
C GLY A 142 6.87 9.27 23.82
N ILE A 143 6.94 10.46 23.23
CA ILE A 143 6.13 10.83 22.06
C ILE A 143 6.44 9.92 20.84
N ASN A 144 5.46 9.72 19.96
CA ASN A 144 5.57 8.98 18.69
C ASN A 144 4.63 9.54 17.61
N GLU A 145 4.72 8.94 16.41
CA GLU A 145 3.87 9.24 15.26
C GLU A 145 2.36 9.17 15.56
N ALA A 146 1.92 8.25 16.42
CA ALA A 146 0.50 7.98 16.65
C ALA A 146 -0.28 9.14 17.29
N SER A 147 0.43 10.00 18.04
CA SER A 147 -0.18 11.08 18.84
C SER A 147 0.32 12.48 18.51
N MET A 148 1.46 12.60 17.82
CA MET A 148 2.13 13.88 17.56
C MET A 148 1.25 14.85 16.77
N SER A 149 0.68 14.40 15.65
CA SER A 149 -0.19 15.24 14.82
C SER A 149 -1.40 15.76 15.58
N THR A 150 -2.00 14.95 16.47
CA THR A 150 -3.22 15.30 17.21
C THR A 150 -3.04 16.56 18.04
N PHE A 151 -2.04 16.60 18.93
CA PHE A 151 -1.87 17.76 19.80
C PHE A 151 -1.20 18.94 19.07
N ILE A 152 -0.39 18.69 18.03
CA ILE A 152 0.19 19.76 17.22
C ILE A 152 -0.92 20.54 16.52
N LEU A 153 -1.79 19.85 15.79
CA LEU A 153 -2.91 20.49 15.09
C LEU A 153 -3.91 21.13 16.06
N ALA A 154 -4.13 20.51 17.22
CA ALA A 154 -5.07 21.01 18.22
C ALA A 154 -4.61 22.29 18.95
N HIS A 155 -3.31 22.61 19.01
CA HIS A 155 -2.80 23.69 19.88
C HIS A 155 -1.82 24.68 19.24
N ALA A 156 -1.07 24.29 18.22
CA ALA A 156 -0.06 25.18 17.64
C ALA A 156 -0.69 26.24 16.71
N LYS A 157 -0.13 27.46 16.72
CA LYS A 157 -0.70 28.63 15.99
C LYS A 157 0.17 29.11 14.84
N SER A 158 1.34 28.50 14.65
CA SER A 158 2.30 28.75 13.57
C SER A 158 3.24 27.55 13.42
N ALA A 159 3.98 27.47 12.32
CA ALA A 159 4.95 26.42 12.06
C ALA A 159 6.06 26.40 13.11
N ARG A 160 6.65 27.57 13.44
CA ARG A 160 7.63 27.67 14.54
C ARG A 160 7.02 27.32 15.90
N GLY A 161 5.79 27.75 16.17
CA GLY A 161 5.09 27.39 17.40
C GLY A 161 4.84 25.88 17.55
N ALA A 162 4.62 25.18 16.43
CA ALA A 162 4.52 23.73 16.40
C ALA A 162 5.87 23.06 16.72
N ILE A 163 6.97 23.57 16.17
CA ILE A 163 8.33 23.10 16.51
C ILE A 163 8.62 23.32 18.00
N GLU A 164 8.31 24.50 18.55
CA GLU A 164 8.55 24.81 19.96
C GLU A 164 7.70 23.93 20.89
N LEU A 165 6.44 23.66 20.54
CA LEU A 165 5.56 22.76 21.30
C LEU A 165 6.09 21.32 21.29
N LEU A 166 6.54 20.83 20.14
CA LEU A 166 7.13 19.50 19.99
C LEU A 166 8.44 19.37 20.75
N ALA A 167 9.35 20.33 20.56
CA ALA A 167 10.62 20.44 21.26
C ALA A 167 10.43 20.38 22.79
N LYS A 168 9.54 21.22 23.34
CA LYS A 168 9.19 21.19 24.76
C LYS A 168 8.67 19.83 25.21
N THR A 169 7.83 19.20 24.40
CA THR A 169 7.26 17.88 24.72
C THR A 169 8.35 16.81 24.77
N ILE A 170 9.32 16.86 23.85
CA ILE A 170 10.48 15.95 23.84
C ILE A 170 11.40 16.23 25.03
N ASP A 171 11.68 17.49 25.36
CA ASP A 171 12.48 17.84 26.53
C ASP A 171 11.86 17.31 27.84
N GLU A 172 10.52 17.35 27.97
CA GLU A 172 9.81 16.95 29.18
C GLU A 172 9.54 15.44 29.27
N LYS A 173 9.27 14.77 28.14
CA LYS A 173 8.74 13.39 28.12
C LYS A 173 9.58 12.42 27.30
N GLY A 174 10.53 12.93 26.52
CA GLY A 174 11.31 12.19 25.56
C GLY A 174 10.49 11.66 24.37
N ALA A 175 11.21 11.14 23.37
CA ALA A 175 10.67 10.48 22.19
C ALA A 175 10.87 8.96 22.30
N SER A 176 9.86 8.21 21.84
CA SER A 176 9.89 6.74 21.80
C SER A 176 10.41 6.17 20.48
N MET A 177 10.62 7.04 19.49
CA MET A 177 11.16 6.69 18.18
C MET A 177 11.84 7.91 17.54
N GLY A 178 12.66 7.66 16.51
CA GLY A 178 13.26 8.69 15.70
C GLY A 178 12.32 9.06 14.57
N ASP A 179 12.16 10.35 14.32
CA ASP A 179 11.14 10.86 13.41
C ASP A 179 11.60 12.14 12.73
N ILE A 180 11.06 12.36 11.54
CA ILE A 180 11.17 13.63 10.82
C ILE A 180 9.77 14.21 10.68
N VAL A 181 9.63 15.50 10.99
CA VAL A 181 8.38 16.25 10.83
C VAL A 181 8.60 17.52 10.03
N VAL A 182 7.53 17.95 9.37
CA VAL A 182 7.50 19.21 8.64
C VAL A 182 6.22 19.94 8.95
N PHE A 183 6.37 21.20 9.35
CA PHE A 183 5.29 22.11 9.69
C PHE A 183 5.40 23.34 8.82
N GLY A 184 4.30 23.79 8.23
CA GLY A 184 4.29 24.96 7.37
C GLY A 184 3.07 25.83 7.61
N ASP A 185 3.25 27.14 7.55
CA ASP A 185 2.19 28.13 7.51
C ASP A 185 2.42 29.08 6.33
N HIS A 186 1.65 30.18 6.27
CA HIS A 186 1.78 31.15 5.20
C HIS A 186 3.18 31.77 5.06
N ASP A 187 3.89 31.93 6.18
CA ASP A 187 5.12 32.73 6.23
C ASP A 187 6.37 31.85 6.12
N GLU A 188 6.33 30.62 6.64
CA GLU A 188 7.49 29.74 6.72
C GLU A 188 7.17 28.25 6.77
N VAL A 189 8.17 27.43 6.41
CA VAL A 189 8.17 25.97 6.57
C VAL A 189 9.36 25.59 7.45
N TRP A 190 9.14 24.69 8.39
CA TRP A 190 10.14 24.16 9.30
C TRP A 190 10.29 22.66 9.12
N TYR A 191 11.53 22.19 9.16
CA TYR A 191 11.91 20.77 9.09
C TYR A 191 12.64 20.39 10.38
N MET A 192 12.23 19.29 11.01
CA MET A 192 12.83 18.83 12.27
C MET A 192 13.14 17.34 12.23
N GLU A 193 14.33 16.99 12.70
CA GLU A 193 14.73 15.61 12.96
C GLU A 193 14.80 15.37 14.47
N ILE A 194 14.08 14.35 14.93
CA ILE A 194 14.10 13.83 16.30
C ILE A 194 15.05 12.64 16.29
N TYR A 195 16.24 12.83 16.86
CA TYR A 195 17.34 11.88 16.74
C TYR A 195 17.26 10.72 17.71
N SER A 196 16.88 11.00 18.96
CA SER A 196 17.05 10.06 20.08
C SER A 196 16.06 10.36 21.19
N GLY A 197 16.26 9.81 22.40
CA GLY A 197 15.37 10.01 23.53
C GLY A 197 15.01 11.47 23.77
N HIS A 198 15.98 12.38 23.71
CA HIS A 198 15.75 13.81 23.98
C HIS A 198 16.43 14.75 22.98
N GLN A 199 17.17 14.22 21.99
CA GLN A 199 17.87 15.09 21.05
C GLN A 199 17.09 15.34 19.76
N TYR A 200 17.07 16.61 19.34
CA TYR A 200 16.44 17.05 18.10
C TYR A 200 17.12 18.30 17.55
N VAL A 201 16.98 18.52 16.24
CA VAL A 201 17.30 19.79 15.59
C VAL A 201 16.21 20.11 14.56
N ALA A 202 15.77 21.35 14.56
CA ALA A 202 14.83 21.91 13.61
C ALA A 202 15.45 23.13 12.93
N ILE A 203 15.16 23.27 11.64
CA ILE A 203 15.58 24.41 10.83
C ILE A 203 14.38 25.03 10.12
N LYS A 204 14.41 26.35 9.96
CA LYS A 204 13.57 27.03 8.98
C LYS A 204 14.06 26.64 7.58
N TYR A 205 13.18 26.07 6.78
CA TYR A 205 13.54 25.54 5.48
C TYR A 205 13.76 26.69 4.47
N PRO A 206 14.89 26.69 3.74
CA PRO A 206 15.23 27.76 2.81
C PRO A 206 14.33 27.77 1.56
N ALA A 207 14.09 28.96 1.00
CA ALA A 207 13.18 29.15 -0.13
C ALA A 207 13.77 28.68 -1.48
N ASP A 208 15.08 28.52 -1.58
CA ASP A 208 15.83 28.23 -2.81
C ASP A 208 16.34 26.79 -2.90
N LYS A 209 15.88 25.89 -2.02
CA LYS A 209 16.26 24.46 -2.00
C LYS A 209 15.07 23.54 -2.19
N PHE A 210 15.36 22.32 -2.59
CA PHE A 210 14.42 21.21 -2.50
C PHE A 210 15.06 20.01 -1.80
N SER A 211 14.22 19.13 -1.26
CA SER A 211 14.63 17.94 -0.52
C SER A 211 13.74 16.77 -0.87
N VAL A 212 14.36 15.61 -0.94
CA VAL A 212 13.70 14.30 -0.80
C VAL A 212 14.33 13.64 0.42
N PHE A 213 13.52 13.02 1.27
CA PHE A 213 14.01 12.41 2.51
C PHE A 213 13.22 11.14 2.85
N PRO A 214 13.74 9.96 2.48
CA PRO A 214 13.23 8.68 2.98
C PRO A 214 13.66 8.43 4.44
N ASN A 215 13.40 7.23 4.96
CA ASN A 215 13.49 6.87 6.38
C ASN A 215 14.93 6.80 6.96
N ALA A 216 15.63 7.93 7.01
CA ALA A 216 16.94 8.15 7.62
C ALA A 216 17.04 9.59 8.12
N PHE A 217 18.10 9.93 8.84
CA PHE A 217 18.45 11.31 9.14
C PHE A 217 19.29 11.91 8.01
N TRP A 218 19.09 13.20 7.71
CA TRP A 218 19.64 13.85 6.51
C TRP A 218 20.28 15.22 6.78
N LEU A 219 19.98 15.88 7.90
CA LEU A 219 20.61 17.18 8.20
C LEU A 219 22.13 17.04 8.28
N GLY A 220 22.82 17.82 7.44
CA GLY A 220 24.27 17.95 7.49
C GLY A 220 24.70 18.98 8.54
N GLY A 221 25.59 19.88 8.12
CA GLY A 221 26.10 20.98 8.95
C GLY A 221 25.04 22.04 9.21
N VAL A 222 24.73 22.30 10.47
CA VAL A 222 23.81 23.37 10.91
C VAL A 222 24.53 24.29 11.88
N ASP A 223 24.39 25.61 11.72
CA ASP A 223 24.88 26.57 12.71
C ASP A 223 23.95 26.61 13.93
N LEU A 224 24.32 25.87 14.98
CA LEU A 224 23.56 25.79 16.22
C LEU A 224 23.50 27.12 17.01
N ASN A 225 24.24 28.15 16.58
CA ASN A 225 24.18 29.48 17.17
C ASN A 225 23.11 30.37 16.53
N ASP A 226 22.59 30.02 15.35
CA ASP A 226 21.49 30.74 14.71
C ASP A 226 20.21 30.54 15.53
N LYS A 227 19.74 31.57 16.23
CA LYS A 227 18.52 31.50 17.06
C LYS A 227 17.25 31.90 16.31
N GLU A 228 17.40 32.42 15.09
CA GLU A 228 16.30 32.82 14.23
C GLU A 228 15.81 31.62 13.43
N ASN A 229 16.74 30.88 12.81
CA ASN A 229 16.42 29.81 11.87
C ASN A 229 16.70 28.41 12.40
N VAL A 230 17.23 28.25 13.62
CA VAL A 230 17.53 26.93 14.21
C VAL A 230 16.97 26.81 15.63
N ILE A 231 16.32 25.69 15.91
CA ILE A 231 15.89 25.28 17.25
C ILE A 231 16.50 23.89 17.50
N ALA A 232 17.29 23.74 18.55
CA ALA A 232 18.01 22.51 18.84
C ALA A 232 17.95 22.15 20.32
N SER A 233 17.97 20.85 20.63
CA SER A 233 18.09 20.37 22.00
C SER A 233 19.44 20.79 22.60
N LYS A 234 19.43 21.07 23.91
CA LYS A 234 20.60 21.64 24.61
C LYS A 234 21.85 20.76 24.54
N ASP A 235 21.65 19.44 24.57
CA ASP A 235 22.73 18.45 24.70
C ASP A 235 23.10 17.76 23.37
N ILE A 236 22.63 18.29 22.22
CA ILE A 236 22.84 17.69 20.89
C ILE A 236 24.32 17.41 20.59
N VAL A 237 25.24 18.32 20.94
CA VAL A 237 26.69 18.14 20.73
C VAL A 237 27.27 17.17 21.77
N LYS A 238 26.81 17.27 23.03
CA LYS A 238 27.32 16.49 24.14
C LYS A 238 27.04 15.00 23.95
N VAL A 239 25.80 14.65 23.59
CA VAL A 239 25.38 13.25 23.38
C VAL A 239 26.20 12.59 22.28
N ALA A 240 26.41 13.27 21.14
CA ALA A 240 27.24 12.73 20.06
C ALA A 240 28.72 12.54 20.47
N LYS A 241 29.27 13.43 21.30
CA LYS A 241 30.64 13.31 21.83
C LYS A 241 30.75 12.15 22.83
N ASP A 242 29.78 12.01 23.73
CA ASP A 242 29.72 10.91 24.70
C ASP A 242 29.58 9.54 23.99
N ALA A 243 28.82 9.49 22.90
CA ALA A 243 28.69 8.32 22.03
C ALA A 243 29.91 8.06 21.14
N LYS A 244 30.87 9.00 21.07
CA LYS A 244 32.05 8.95 20.20
C LYS A 244 31.72 8.89 18.71
N THR A 245 30.62 9.51 18.30
CA THR A 245 30.15 9.57 16.91
C THR A 245 30.22 10.97 16.30
N TYR A 246 30.49 12.00 17.12
CA TYR A 246 30.59 13.40 16.67
C TYR A 246 31.50 13.53 15.44
N THR A 247 30.91 14.08 14.37
CA THR A 247 31.55 14.33 13.08
C THR A 247 31.24 15.75 12.63
N GLU A 248 32.15 16.35 11.88
CA GLU A 248 31.99 17.70 11.31
C GLU A 248 31.94 17.65 9.79
N THR A 249 31.21 18.58 9.20
CA THR A 249 31.29 18.88 7.76
C THR A 249 32.64 19.55 7.44
N LYS A 250 32.94 19.70 6.16
CA LYS A 250 34.16 20.38 5.70
C LYS A 250 34.28 21.82 6.22
N ASP A 251 33.14 22.45 6.52
CA ASP A 251 33.06 23.83 6.96
C ASP A 251 33.12 23.95 8.50
N GLY A 252 33.38 22.84 9.22
CA GLY A 252 33.56 22.82 10.67
C GLY A 252 32.25 22.83 11.47
N LEU A 253 31.10 22.68 10.81
CA LEU A 253 29.80 22.54 11.48
C LEU A 253 29.55 21.08 11.86
N MET A 254 28.84 20.83 12.96
CA MET A 254 28.46 19.46 13.34
C MET A 254 27.58 18.84 12.24
N ASP A 255 28.01 17.69 11.71
CA ASP A 255 27.26 16.91 10.74
C ASP A 255 26.26 16.02 11.51
N LEU A 256 25.01 16.45 11.60
CA LEU A 256 24.02 15.80 12.46
C LEU A 256 23.71 14.37 12.00
N ALA A 257 23.45 14.17 10.72
CA ALA A 257 23.18 12.86 10.15
C ALA A 257 24.38 11.91 10.33
N ALA A 258 25.60 12.35 10.05
CA ALA A 258 26.79 11.51 10.28
C ALA A 258 27.04 11.20 11.76
N SER A 259 26.67 12.12 12.65
CA SER A 259 26.85 11.96 14.09
C SER A 259 25.79 11.07 14.74
N TYR A 260 24.56 11.04 14.20
CA TYR A 260 23.42 10.36 14.83
C TYR A 260 22.92 9.12 14.10
N ALA A 261 23.05 9.04 12.77
CA ALA A 261 22.49 7.96 11.97
C ALA A 261 23.37 6.68 11.99
N PRO A 262 22.79 5.52 11.64
CA PRO A 262 23.56 4.33 11.33
C PRO A 262 24.60 4.59 10.23
N LYS A 263 25.78 4.00 10.38
CA LYS A 263 26.93 4.18 9.45
C LYS A 263 26.63 3.82 7.99
N LYS A 264 25.61 3.01 7.73
CA LYS A 264 25.22 2.58 6.39
C LYS A 264 23.79 3.00 6.09
N LEU A 265 23.62 3.79 5.03
CA LEU A 265 22.31 4.08 4.47
C LEU A 265 21.68 2.79 3.93
N ARG A 266 20.41 2.54 4.30
CA ARG A 266 19.65 1.39 3.79
C ARG A 266 19.44 1.54 2.28
N GLU A 267 19.51 0.43 1.56
CA GLU A 267 19.35 0.43 0.10
C GLU A 267 17.98 0.99 -0.34
N SER A 268 16.91 0.70 0.41
CA SER A 268 15.59 1.26 0.13
C SER A 268 15.52 2.78 0.34
N ASN A 269 16.34 3.35 1.22
CA ASN A 269 16.43 4.80 1.39
C ASN A 269 17.27 5.41 0.26
N ARG A 270 18.40 4.78 -0.08
CA ARG A 270 19.25 5.18 -1.21
C ARG A 270 18.45 5.23 -2.51
N SER A 271 17.68 4.18 -2.81
CA SER A 271 16.94 4.10 -4.06
C SER A 271 15.88 5.19 -4.19
N ARG A 272 15.11 5.44 -3.11
CA ARG A 272 14.08 6.48 -3.07
C ARG A 272 14.63 7.90 -3.07
N MET A 273 15.74 8.13 -2.36
CA MET A 273 16.44 9.42 -2.38
C MET A 273 16.94 9.73 -3.79
N TRP A 274 17.65 8.78 -4.40
CA TRP A 274 18.19 8.96 -5.75
C TRP A 274 17.08 9.17 -6.77
N SER A 275 16.07 8.30 -6.84
CA SER A 275 15.02 8.43 -7.85
C SER A 275 14.12 9.64 -7.60
N GLY A 276 13.91 10.02 -6.35
CA GLY A 276 13.16 11.21 -6.00
C GLY A 276 13.83 12.48 -6.48
N VAL A 277 15.14 12.63 -6.22
CA VAL A 277 15.90 13.78 -6.73
C VAL A 277 15.87 13.82 -8.25
N HIS A 278 16.06 12.69 -8.94
CA HIS A 278 16.01 12.66 -10.41
C HIS A 278 14.60 12.87 -10.98
N SER A 279 13.56 12.60 -10.19
CA SER A 279 12.18 12.89 -10.57
C SER A 279 11.87 14.39 -10.55
N LEU A 280 12.45 15.14 -9.61
CA LEU A 280 12.26 16.59 -9.46
C LEU A 280 13.31 17.41 -10.23
N ASP A 281 14.51 16.87 -10.38
CA ASP A 281 15.60 17.44 -11.17
C ASP A 281 16.20 16.38 -12.11
N PRO A 282 15.61 16.18 -13.30
CA PRO A 282 16.07 15.20 -14.27
C PRO A 282 17.52 15.41 -14.75
N ASN A 283 18.06 16.63 -14.61
CA ASN A 283 19.43 16.95 -15.01
C ASN A 283 20.46 16.66 -13.91
N SER A 284 20.02 16.27 -12.71
CA SER A 284 20.88 15.96 -11.57
C SER A 284 22.02 15.03 -11.94
N LYS A 285 23.20 15.29 -11.36
CA LYS A 285 24.42 14.48 -11.55
C LYS A 285 24.71 13.56 -10.38
N ILE A 286 23.79 13.47 -9.41
CA ILE A 286 23.96 12.61 -8.25
C ILE A 286 23.98 11.15 -8.72
N LYS A 287 25.09 10.46 -8.45
CA LYS A 287 25.22 9.04 -8.80
C LYS A 287 24.46 8.19 -7.80
N TYR A 288 23.96 7.05 -8.27
CA TYR A 288 23.26 6.09 -7.41
C TYR A 288 24.14 5.60 -6.24
N ASP A 289 25.43 5.38 -6.52
CA ASP A 289 26.45 4.91 -5.58
C ASP A 289 27.16 6.04 -4.82
N ALA A 290 26.61 7.27 -4.83
CA ALA A 290 27.15 8.38 -4.06
C ALA A 290 27.36 7.99 -2.59
N GLU A 291 28.51 8.35 -2.03
CA GLU A 291 28.84 8.05 -0.63
C GLU A 291 27.87 8.76 0.32
N ARG A 292 27.41 9.95 -0.07
CA ARG A 292 26.48 10.79 0.67
C ARG A 292 25.44 11.41 -0.26
N PHE A 293 24.23 11.60 0.26
CA PHE A 293 23.21 12.45 -0.32
C PHE A 293 22.96 13.60 0.63
N GLU A 294 22.78 14.80 0.09
CA GLU A 294 22.47 15.99 0.88
C GLU A 294 20.96 16.18 1.00
N LEU A 295 20.50 16.66 2.15
CA LEU A 295 19.11 17.09 2.33
C LEU A 295 18.79 18.25 1.38
N MET A 296 19.63 19.29 1.39
CA MET A 296 19.42 20.53 0.65
C MET A 296 20.00 20.40 -0.75
N ASN A 297 19.13 20.30 -1.76
CA ASN A 297 19.51 20.20 -3.16
C ASN A 297 19.22 21.52 -3.89
N ASP A 298 20.16 21.90 -4.76
CA ASP A 298 19.95 22.92 -5.78
C ASP A 298 19.36 22.27 -7.04
N LEU A 299 18.51 23.01 -7.76
CA LEU A 299 18.17 22.61 -9.12
C LEU A 299 19.42 22.66 -10.00
N SER A 300 19.65 21.62 -10.78
CA SER A 300 20.71 21.62 -11.78
C SER A 300 20.55 22.79 -12.75
N LYS A 301 21.68 23.25 -13.30
CA LYS A 301 21.69 24.24 -14.36
C LYS A 301 20.80 23.77 -15.52
N ASP A 302 19.96 24.67 -16.02
CA ASP A 302 19.02 24.45 -17.13
C ASP A 302 17.83 23.54 -16.79
N SER A 303 17.64 23.15 -15.52
CA SER A 303 16.42 22.49 -15.07
C SER A 303 15.26 23.49 -14.98
N GLU A 304 14.06 23.00 -15.31
CA GLU A 304 12.83 23.76 -15.15
C GLU A 304 12.49 23.92 -13.66
N LYS A 305 11.71 24.97 -13.34
CA LYS A 305 11.12 25.10 -12.02
C LYS A 305 10.11 23.97 -11.80
N ILE A 306 9.98 23.55 -10.55
CA ILE A 306 9.15 22.42 -10.16
C ILE A 306 7.68 22.86 -10.10
N ASP A 307 6.81 22.17 -10.82
CA ASP A 307 5.36 22.33 -10.72
C ASP A 307 4.78 21.37 -9.66
N ILE A 308 3.58 21.68 -9.14
CA ILE A 308 2.88 20.76 -8.25
C ILE A 308 2.69 19.38 -8.90
N LYS A 309 2.47 19.32 -10.21
CA LYS A 309 2.36 18.05 -10.96
C LYS A 309 3.61 17.18 -10.83
N ASP A 310 4.79 17.78 -10.81
CA ASP A 310 6.05 17.04 -10.69
C ASP A 310 6.18 16.42 -9.30
N VAL A 311 5.74 17.14 -8.25
CA VAL A 311 5.71 16.62 -6.88
C VAL A 311 4.68 15.50 -6.72
N LEU A 312 3.48 15.64 -7.31
CA LEU A 312 2.50 14.55 -7.30
C LEU A 312 2.99 13.33 -8.10
N ALA A 313 3.67 13.54 -9.23
CA ALA A 313 4.28 12.48 -10.03
C ALA A 313 5.44 11.78 -9.30
N PHE A 314 6.24 12.51 -8.53
CA PHE A 314 7.29 11.96 -7.68
C PHE A 314 6.76 10.89 -6.73
N THR A 315 5.59 11.11 -6.11
CA THR A 315 4.98 10.12 -5.20
C THR A 315 4.56 8.83 -5.90
N ARG A 316 4.58 8.81 -7.24
CA ARG A 316 4.26 7.65 -8.10
C ARG A 316 5.49 7.04 -8.75
N ASN A 317 6.66 7.63 -8.54
CA ASN A 317 7.89 7.24 -9.20
C ASN A 317 8.25 5.78 -8.90
N ARG A 318 8.43 5.00 -9.96
CA ARG A 318 8.84 3.59 -9.97
C ARG A 318 10.03 3.36 -10.90
N PHE A 319 10.95 4.32 -10.94
CA PHE A 319 12.17 4.28 -11.75
C PHE A 319 11.93 4.31 -13.27
N GLU A 320 10.80 4.86 -13.71
CA GLU A 320 10.52 5.07 -15.13
C GLU A 320 11.67 5.84 -15.82
N GLY A 321 12.10 5.38 -16.99
CA GLY A 321 13.19 6.01 -17.74
C GLY A 321 14.60 5.70 -17.24
N THR A 322 14.76 4.73 -16.32
CA THR A 322 16.07 4.29 -15.81
C THR A 322 16.31 2.81 -16.05
N ASP A 323 17.54 2.33 -15.77
CA ASP A 323 17.90 0.91 -15.85
C ASP A 323 17.41 0.06 -14.66
N PHE A 324 16.81 0.70 -13.63
CA PHE A 324 16.32 0.01 -12.44
C PHE A 324 14.87 -0.47 -12.62
N LYS A 325 14.54 -1.58 -11.96
CA LYS A 325 13.20 -2.15 -11.91
C LYS A 325 12.59 -1.97 -10.53
N ALA A 326 11.42 -1.37 -10.44
CA ALA A 326 10.70 -1.26 -9.17
C ALA A 326 10.27 -2.64 -8.63
N SER A 327 10.53 -2.90 -7.36
CA SER A 327 10.00 -4.09 -6.68
C SER A 327 9.82 -3.87 -5.19
N GLU A 328 8.71 -4.39 -4.68
CA GLU A 328 8.39 -4.53 -3.26
C GLU A 328 8.78 -5.92 -2.72
N ASN A 329 9.17 -6.84 -3.61
CA ASN A 329 9.51 -8.20 -3.27
C ASN A 329 10.92 -8.27 -2.64
N ARG A 330 10.97 -8.49 -1.32
CA ARG A 330 12.23 -8.55 -0.55
C ARG A 330 13.22 -9.59 -1.06
N LYS A 331 12.77 -10.67 -1.70
CA LYS A 331 13.66 -11.69 -2.28
C LYS A 331 14.35 -11.12 -3.52
N LEU A 332 13.59 -10.54 -4.44
CA LEU A 332 14.14 -9.89 -5.63
C LEU A 332 15.10 -8.75 -5.28
N LEU A 333 14.75 -7.93 -4.29
CA LEU A 333 15.60 -6.83 -3.79
C LEU A 333 16.94 -7.32 -3.18
N LYS A 334 16.98 -8.53 -2.63
CA LYS A 334 18.21 -9.12 -2.07
C LYS A 334 19.06 -9.82 -3.12
N GLU A 335 18.44 -10.46 -4.10
CA GLU A 335 19.10 -11.32 -5.09
C GLU A 335 19.54 -10.55 -6.35
N SER A 336 18.94 -9.38 -6.63
CA SER A 336 19.17 -8.62 -7.85
C SER A 336 19.64 -7.20 -7.58
N ARG A 337 20.68 -6.75 -8.29
CA ARG A 337 21.11 -5.34 -8.28
C ARG A 337 20.22 -4.44 -9.13
N GLU A 338 19.43 -5.01 -10.04
CA GLU A 338 18.52 -4.27 -10.93
C GLU A 338 17.24 -3.85 -10.19
N HIS A 339 16.76 -4.67 -9.24
CA HIS A 339 15.51 -4.41 -8.55
C HIS A 339 15.72 -3.47 -7.37
N LYS A 340 14.95 -2.37 -7.33
CA LYS A 340 15.04 -1.32 -6.31
C LYS A 340 13.69 -1.04 -5.69
N TYR A 341 13.69 -0.65 -4.42
CA TYR A 341 12.45 -0.27 -3.72
C TYR A 341 12.03 1.13 -4.17
N PRO A 342 10.83 1.32 -4.77
CA PRO A 342 10.41 2.59 -5.36
C PRO A 342 9.84 3.56 -4.32
N VAL A 343 9.68 4.83 -4.71
CA VAL A 343 8.89 5.81 -3.94
C VAL A 343 7.42 5.42 -4.05
N GLY A 344 6.89 5.39 -5.27
CA GLY A 344 5.51 5.00 -5.53
C GLY A 344 5.34 3.51 -5.33
N ASN A 345 4.72 3.12 -4.22
CA ASN A 345 4.50 1.72 -3.89
C ASN A 345 3.07 1.50 -3.37
N ILE A 346 2.67 0.24 -3.37
CA ILE A 346 1.32 -0.20 -3.02
C ILE A 346 1.06 -0.19 -1.50
N ASN A 347 2.09 -0.08 -0.66
CA ASN A 347 1.97 -0.04 0.80
C ASN A 347 1.71 1.38 1.33
N THR A 348 1.61 2.37 0.44
CA THR A 348 1.21 3.73 0.81
C THR A 348 -0.24 3.73 1.30
N MET A 349 -0.43 4.06 2.57
CA MET A 349 -1.73 4.16 3.23
C MET A 349 -2.46 5.46 2.90
N GLN A 350 -1.70 6.51 2.61
CA GLN A 350 -2.17 7.78 2.04
C GLN A 350 -0.96 8.58 1.56
N SER A 351 -1.20 9.56 0.70
CA SER A 351 -0.18 10.57 0.39
C SER A 351 -0.80 11.96 0.44
N HIS A 352 -0.07 12.90 1.03
CA HIS A 352 -0.48 14.30 1.18
C HIS A 352 0.64 15.24 0.79
N ILE A 353 0.30 16.28 0.02
CA ILE A 353 1.20 17.34 -0.41
C ILE A 353 0.53 18.68 -0.13
N PHE A 354 1.10 19.45 0.79
CA PHE A 354 0.73 20.83 1.07
C PHE A 354 1.33 21.75 0.01
N GLN A 355 0.53 22.66 -0.52
CA GLN A 355 0.93 23.72 -1.43
C GLN A 355 0.51 25.06 -0.80
N ILE A 356 1.46 25.74 -0.16
CA ILE A 356 1.29 27.05 0.47
C ILE A 356 1.37 28.13 -0.60
N LYS A 357 0.30 28.89 -0.81
CA LYS A 357 0.16 29.81 -1.95
C LYS A 357 0.36 31.26 -1.51
N PRO A 358 1.13 32.07 -2.24
CA PRO A 358 1.50 33.43 -1.81
C PRO A 358 0.33 34.43 -1.76
N ASN A 359 -0.77 34.14 -2.47
CA ASN A 359 -1.95 35.02 -2.53
C ASN A 359 -3.08 34.57 -1.59
N PHE A 360 -2.84 33.57 -0.74
CA PHE A 360 -3.83 33.03 0.18
C PHE A 360 -3.75 33.73 1.56
N PRO A 361 -4.85 33.79 2.32
CA PRO A 361 -4.84 34.34 3.67
C PRO A 361 -4.05 33.47 4.65
N LYS A 362 -3.58 34.06 5.76
CA LYS A 362 -2.77 33.36 6.75
C LYS A 362 -3.47 32.15 7.36
N GLU A 363 -4.75 32.26 7.66
CA GLU A 363 -5.53 31.21 8.34
C GLU A 363 -5.96 30.07 7.42
N ALA A 364 -5.79 30.23 6.10
CA ALA A 364 -6.06 29.20 5.11
C ALA A 364 -5.04 29.37 3.96
N PRO A 365 -3.77 29.00 4.18
CA PRO A 365 -2.66 29.47 3.38
C PRO A 365 -2.46 28.68 2.08
N GLY A 366 -3.27 27.65 1.83
CA GLY A 366 -3.07 26.81 0.67
C GLY A 366 -4.03 25.65 0.54
N ILE A 367 -3.63 24.72 -0.33
CA ILE A 367 -4.34 23.48 -0.64
C ILE A 367 -3.50 22.31 -0.13
N MET A 368 -4.15 21.29 0.43
CA MET A 368 -3.55 19.98 0.65
C MET A 368 -4.05 19.04 -0.43
N TRP A 369 -3.16 18.56 -1.29
CA TRP A 369 -3.45 17.50 -2.25
C TRP A 369 -3.40 16.18 -1.50
N LEU A 370 -4.54 15.50 -1.37
CA LEU A 370 -4.66 14.28 -0.57
C LEU A 370 -5.18 13.11 -1.41
N THR A 371 -4.57 11.95 -1.24
CA THR A 371 -5.09 10.69 -1.77
C THR A 371 -5.19 9.65 -0.65
N PRO A 372 -6.34 8.96 -0.47
CA PRO A 372 -6.48 7.90 0.52
C PRO A 372 -5.97 6.58 -0.09
N GLY A 373 -4.87 6.05 0.44
CA GLY A 373 -4.19 4.90 -0.13
C GLY A 373 -3.09 5.30 -1.11
N SER A 374 -2.63 4.33 -1.90
CA SER A 374 -1.49 4.56 -2.77
C SER A 374 -1.86 5.48 -3.94
N PRO A 375 -1.07 6.56 -4.18
CA PRO A 375 -1.25 7.43 -5.34
C PRO A 375 -1.04 6.65 -6.65
N LEU A 376 -0.65 5.37 -6.59
CA LEU A 376 -0.43 4.55 -7.77
C LEU A 376 -1.66 4.42 -8.67
N ASN A 377 -2.88 4.42 -8.17
CA ASN A 377 -4.07 4.43 -9.02
C ASN A 377 -5.23 5.20 -8.41
N ILE A 378 -4.99 5.97 -7.35
CA ILE A 378 -6.01 6.78 -6.69
C ILE A 378 -5.69 8.26 -6.97
N PRO A 379 -6.68 9.09 -7.37
CA PRO A 379 -6.48 10.50 -7.64
C PRO A 379 -6.05 11.27 -6.39
N TYR A 380 -5.24 12.32 -6.59
CA TYR A 380 -5.11 13.40 -5.63
C TYR A 380 -6.34 14.30 -5.68
N ILE A 381 -6.88 14.57 -4.50
CA ILE A 381 -8.06 15.39 -4.29
C ILE A 381 -7.60 16.72 -3.66
N PRO A 382 -7.97 17.88 -4.23
CA PRO A 382 -7.70 19.17 -3.61
C PRO A 382 -8.53 19.38 -2.34
N ILE A 383 -7.87 19.51 -1.20
CA ILE A 383 -8.47 19.81 0.11
C ILE A 383 -8.15 21.26 0.48
N PHE A 384 -9.18 22.10 0.63
CA PHE A 384 -9.02 23.46 1.13
C PHE A 384 -8.73 23.45 2.64
N ALA A 385 -7.89 24.37 3.11
CA ALA A 385 -7.47 24.42 4.52
C ALA A 385 -8.62 24.72 5.51
N ASP A 386 -9.68 25.40 5.06
CA ASP A 386 -10.76 25.90 5.92
C ASP A 386 -12.04 25.04 5.92
N ILE A 387 -12.01 23.82 5.37
CA ILE A 387 -13.16 22.91 5.34
C ILE A 387 -13.80 22.70 6.73
N ASN A 388 -15.10 22.41 6.73
CA ASN A 388 -15.87 22.11 7.92
C ASN A 388 -16.34 20.65 7.98
N ASP A 389 -16.30 19.94 6.85
CA ASP A 389 -16.62 18.52 6.78
C ASP A 389 -16.00 17.85 5.55
N ALA A 390 -16.11 16.53 5.47
CA ALA A 390 -15.78 15.71 4.31
C ALA A 390 -16.95 14.78 3.94
N THR A 391 -16.89 14.14 2.78
CA THR A 391 -17.93 13.19 2.34
C THR A 391 -18.02 11.98 3.28
N ALA A 392 -19.18 11.33 3.32
CA ALA A 392 -19.36 10.12 4.14
C ALA A 392 -18.40 9.00 3.71
N GLN A 393 -18.08 8.93 2.42
CA GLN A 393 -17.19 7.94 1.83
C GLN A 393 -15.73 8.16 2.23
N TYR A 394 -15.31 9.41 2.40
CA TYR A 394 -13.95 9.75 2.84
C TYR A 394 -13.81 9.64 4.37
N LYS A 395 -14.88 9.89 5.12
CA LYS A 395 -14.93 9.67 6.58
C LYS A 395 -15.15 8.22 7.00
N ASN A 396 -15.38 7.32 6.04
CA ASN A 396 -15.80 5.95 6.32
C ASN A 396 -14.79 5.24 7.25
N ASP A 397 -15.30 4.73 8.36
CA ASP A 397 -14.50 4.17 9.46
C ASP A 397 -14.37 2.64 9.43
N ALA A 398 -14.81 1.99 8.36
CA ALA A 398 -14.76 0.54 8.22
C ALA A 398 -13.31 0.02 8.33
N PRO A 399 -13.04 -0.97 9.20
CA PRO A 399 -11.70 -1.54 9.37
C PRO A 399 -11.36 -2.61 8.34
N THR A 400 -12.34 -3.01 7.52
CA THR A 400 -12.22 -3.95 6.42
C THR A 400 -12.97 -3.40 5.21
N TYR A 401 -12.79 -4.02 4.04
CA TYR A 401 -13.42 -3.60 2.80
C TYR A 401 -14.90 -3.23 2.96
N ASP A 402 -15.23 -2.01 2.53
CA ASP A 402 -16.57 -1.44 2.44
C ASP A 402 -16.70 -0.75 1.07
N ASP A 403 -17.74 -1.09 0.31
CA ASP A 403 -17.96 -0.54 -1.03
C ASP A 403 -18.42 0.93 -1.02
N ASN A 404 -18.68 1.50 0.17
CA ASN A 404 -18.95 2.91 0.42
C ASN A 404 -17.75 3.66 0.98
N SER A 405 -16.56 3.05 1.05
CA SER A 405 -15.34 3.71 1.49
C SER A 405 -14.46 4.07 0.31
N LEU A 406 -14.10 5.36 0.19
CA LEU A 406 -13.17 5.81 -0.84
C LEU A 406 -11.81 5.12 -0.72
N TYR A 407 -11.32 4.93 0.50
CA TYR A 407 -10.09 4.19 0.77
C TYR A 407 -10.18 2.75 0.26
N TRP A 408 -11.21 1.99 0.64
CA TRP A 408 -11.29 0.57 0.28
C TRP A 408 -11.56 0.34 -1.20
N VAL A 409 -12.39 1.17 -1.82
CA VAL A 409 -12.62 1.08 -3.27
C VAL A 409 -11.33 1.42 -4.02
N GLY A 410 -10.64 2.51 -3.68
CA GLY A 410 -9.37 2.88 -4.30
C GLY A 410 -8.25 1.85 -4.06
N SER A 411 -8.09 1.33 -2.84
CA SER A 411 -7.12 0.27 -2.53
C SER A 411 -7.39 -1.00 -3.35
N SER A 412 -8.65 -1.38 -3.55
CA SER A 412 -8.97 -2.54 -4.38
C SER A 412 -8.63 -2.33 -5.87
N VAL A 413 -8.77 -1.12 -6.40
CA VAL A 413 -8.30 -0.79 -7.77
C VAL A 413 -6.79 -0.97 -7.85
N ASN A 414 -6.07 -0.47 -6.86
CA ASN A 414 -4.64 -0.63 -6.69
C ASN A 414 -4.20 -2.11 -6.66
N ASP A 415 -4.90 -2.98 -5.93
CA ASP A 415 -4.62 -4.42 -5.87
C ASP A 415 -4.97 -5.15 -7.19
N LEU A 416 -6.10 -4.78 -7.82
CA LEU A 416 -6.51 -5.31 -9.13
C LEU A 416 -5.47 -4.98 -10.21
N VAL A 417 -4.97 -3.74 -10.22
CA VAL A 417 -3.90 -3.31 -11.14
C VAL A 417 -2.61 -4.02 -10.83
N THR A 418 -2.20 -4.11 -9.56
CA THR A 418 -0.93 -4.73 -9.17
C THR A 418 -0.87 -6.19 -9.60
N SER A 419 -1.99 -6.92 -9.45
CA SER A 419 -2.13 -8.31 -9.87
C SER A 419 -1.97 -8.55 -11.38
N ASN A 420 -2.05 -7.51 -12.22
CA ASN A 420 -1.83 -7.58 -13.66
C ASN A 420 -1.23 -6.26 -14.20
N ARG A 421 -0.14 -5.83 -13.55
CA ARG A 421 0.41 -4.48 -13.71
C ARG A 421 0.81 -4.16 -15.14
N ASP A 422 1.40 -5.13 -15.85
CA ASP A 422 1.87 -4.93 -17.22
C ASP A 422 0.72 -4.56 -18.18
N ALA A 423 -0.46 -5.14 -17.98
CA ALA A 423 -1.62 -4.87 -18.84
C ALA A 423 -2.46 -3.68 -18.35
N LEU A 424 -2.54 -3.47 -17.03
CA LEU A 424 -3.52 -2.57 -16.42
C LEU A 424 -2.93 -1.26 -15.88
N GLY A 425 -1.61 -1.21 -15.64
CA GLY A 425 -0.96 -0.08 -14.98
C GLY A 425 -1.11 1.24 -15.73
N VAL A 426 -0.55 1.32 -16.94
CA VAL A 426 -0.58 2.55 -17.76
C VAL A 426 -2.02 2.97 -18.11
N PRO A 427 -2.91 2.08 -18.63
CA PRO A 427 -4.26 2.50 -18.99
C PRO A 427 -5.10 2.98 -17.81
N THR A 428 -4.90 2.41 -16.61
CA THR A 428 -5.59 2.88 -15.39
C THR A 428 -5.04 4.23 -14.97
N ARG A 429 -3.72 4.38 -14.95
CA ARG A 429 -3.05 5.64 -14.64
C ARG A 429 -3.53 6.80 -15.51
N GLU A 430 -3.68 6.59 -16.82
CA GLU A 430 -4.15 7.64 -17.74
C GLU A 430 -5.52 8.19 -17.35
N LYS A 431 -6.45 7.33 -16.92
CA LYS A 431 -7.79 7.75 -16.46
C LYS A 431 -7.71 8.56 -15.16
N VAL A 432 -6.85 8.15 -14.24
CA VAL A 432 -6.60 8.87 -12.97
C VAL A 432 -6.02 10.25 -13.25
N LEU A 433 -4.97 10.34 -14.08
CA LEU A 433 -4.34 11.61 -14.43
C LEU A 433 -5.29 12.54 -15.20
N ALA A 434 -6.16 11.99 -16.06
CA ALA A 434 -7.16 12.81 -16.76
C ALA A 434 -8.16 13.48 -15.79
N LEU A 435 -8.50 12.82 -14.68
CA LEU A 435 -9.34 13.43 -13.64
C LEU A 435 -8.56 14.50 -12.85
N GLU A 436 -7.30 14.22 -12.49
CA GLU A 436 -6.43 15.20 -11.82
C GLU A 436 -6.21 16.45 -12.68
N ASP A 437 -5.97 16.29 -13.98
CA ASP A 437 -5.83 17.39 -14.92
C ASP A 437 -7.09 18.25 -14.98
N LYS A 438 -8.28 17.63 -14.89
CA LYS A 438 -9.54 18.36 -14.78
C LYS A 438 -9.62 19.13 -13.47
N PHE A 439 -9.27 18.52 -12.34
CA PHE A 439 -9.25 19.20 -11.05
C PHE A 439 -8.31 20.40 -11.07
N MET A 440 -7.09 20.23 -11.57
CA MET A 440 -6.10 21.29 -11.69
C MET A 440 -6.52 22.41 -12.63
N LYS A 441 -7.27 22.09 -13.69
CA LYS A 441 -7.86 23.10 -14.59
C LYS A 441 -8.99 23.88 -13.93
N ASP A 442 -9.83 23.22 -13.14
CA ASP A 442 -10.99 23.82 -12.49
C ASP A 442 -10.62 24.61 -11.22
N LEU A 443 -9.50 24.25 -10.57
CA LEU A 443 -9.10 24.77 -9.28
C LEU A 443 -8.83 26.29 -9.28
N PRO A 444 -8.07 26.90 -10.21
CA PRO A 444 -7.80 28.34 -10.19
C PRO A 444 -9.05 29.22 -10.21
N ALA A 445 -10.10 28.79 -10.91
CA ALA A 445 -11.38 29.51 -10.93
C ALA A 445 -12.08 29.42 -9.57
N ALA A 446 -12.08 28.24 -8.95
CA ALA A 446 -12.63 28.03 -7.61
C ALA A 446 -11.85 28.79 -6.53
N GLU A 447 -10.52 28.82 -6.62
CA GLU A 447 -9.66 29.60 -5.70
C GLU A 447 -9.97 31.09 -5.79
N LYS A 448 -10.13 31.63 -7.00
CA LYS A 448 -10.48 33.03 -7.21
C LYS A 448 -11.85 33.37 -6.60
N GLU A 449 -12.85 32.51 -6.81
CA GLU A 449 -14.18 32.69 -6.23
C GLU A 449 -14.13 32.62 -4.69
N TRP A 450 -13.45 31.61 -4.15
CA TRP A 450 -13.25 31.45 -2.71
C TRP A 450 -12.56 32.68 -2.09
N LEU A 451 -11.50 33.21 -2.71
CA LEU A 451 -10.81 34.42 -2.22
C LEU A 451 -11.74 35.64 -2.13
N GLU A 452 -12.67 35.80 -3.07
CA GLU A 452 -13.64 36.89 -3.05
C GLU A 452 -14.73 36.72 -1.98
N ILE A 453 -15.09 35.47 -1.67
CA ILE A 453 -16.00 35.14 -0.57
C ILE A 453 -15.27 35.34 0.77
N TYR A 454 -14.05 34.83 0.91
CA TYR A 454 -13.24 34.86 2.15
C TYR A 454 -13.02 36.29 2.67
N LYS A 455 -12.79 37.25 1.76
CA LYS A 455 -12.65 38.68 2.12
C LYS A 455 -13.90 39.28 2.77
N LYS A 456 -15.08 38.69 2.55
CA LYS A 456 -16.38 39.21 3.00
C LYS A 456 -16.94 38.41 4.17
N ASP A 457 -16.85 37.09 4.10
CA ASP A 457 -17.44 36.15 5.05
C ASP A 457 -16.65 34.84 5.07
N LYS A 458 -15.88 34.65 6.15
CA LYS A 458 -15.07 33.44 6.36
C LYS A 458 -15.91 32.17 6.51
N ALA A 459 -17.11 32.25 7.11
CA ALA A 459 -17.98 31.09 7.28
C ALA A 459 -18.60 30.66 5.94
N ALA A 460 -19.00 31.61 5.10
CA ALA A 460 -19.43 31.34 3.74
C ALA A 460 -18.30 30.76 2.87
N ALA A 461 -17.06 31.25 3.04
CA ALA A 461 -15.90 30.72 2.35
C ALA A 461 -15.61 29.26 2.74
N ALA A 462 -15.63 28.94 4.04
CA ALA A 462 -15.46 27.57 4.54
C ALA A 462 -16.56 26.63 4.03
N LYS A 463 -17.81 27.12 3.89
CA LYS A 463 -18.89 26.36 3.26
C LYS A 463 -18.59 26.07 1.78
N PHE A 464 -18.18 27.08 1.02
CA PHE A 464 -17.76 26.92 -0.38
C PHE A 464 -16.62 25.90 -0.50
N SER A 465 -15.58 26.03 0.32
CA SER A 465 -14.45 25.09 0.38
C SER A 465 -14.91 23.66 0.62
N THR A 466 -15.79 23.47 1.59
CA THR A 466 -16.36 22.15 1.93
C THR A 466 -17.11 21.55 0.75
N GLU A 467 -18.00 22.32 0.12
CA GLU A 467 -18.76 21.88 -1.06
C GLU A 467 -17.84 21.55 -2.24
N LYS A 468 -16.80 22.36 -2.47
CA LYS A 468 -15.87 22.16 -3.57
C LYS A 468 -14.99 20.93 -3.36
N THR A 469 -14.38 20.78 -2.18
CA THR A 469 -13.60 19.58 -1.81
C THR A 469 -14.45 18.32 -1.87
N ASN A 470 -15.71 18.37 -1.41
CA ASN A 470 -16.62 17.24 -1.51
C ASN A 470 -16.92 16.89 -2.97
N SER A 471 -17.12 17.88 -3.85
CA SER A 471 -17.33 17.63 -5.27
C SER A 471 -16.15 16.92 -5.95
N PHE A 472 -14.91 17.25 -5.55
CA PHE A 472 -13.72 16.54 -6.03
C PHE A 472 -13.66 15.12 -5.48
N SER A 473 -13.98 14.95 -4.20
CA SER A 473 -14.02 13.65 -3.53
C SER A 473 -15.05 12.70 -4.16
N ASP A 474 -16.25 13.20 -4.47
CA ASP A 474 -17.32 12.46 -5.14
C ASP A 474 -16.91 12.04 -6.56
N ALA A 475 -16.24 12.92 -7.29
CA ALA A 475 -15.73 12.62 -8.63
C ALA A 475 -14.62 11.55 -8.60
N ALA A 476 -13.71 11.61 -7.63
CA ALA A 476 -12.68 10.60 -7.42
C ALA A 476 -13.32 9.25 -7.04
N PHE A 477 -14.26 9.24 -6.09
CA PHE A 477 -14.94 8.02 -5.68
C PHE A 477 -15.70 7.36 -6.84
N LYS A 478 -16.40 8.16 -7.64
CA LYS A 478 -17.10 7.65 -8.84
C LYS A 478 -16.12 7.01 -9.84
N LEU A 479 -14.98 7.65 -10.11
CA LEU A 479 -13.95 7.07 -10.98
C LEU A 479 -13.46 5.73 -10.42
N GLU A 480 -13.14 5.66 -9.13
CA GLU A 480 -12.67 4.43 -8.49
C GLU A 480 -13.71 3.31 -8.54
N GLN A 481 -15.00 3.61 -8.37
CA GLN A 481 -16.08 2.63 -8.53
C GLN A 481 -16.17 2.08 -9.97
N GLU A 482 -16.04 2.95 -10.96
CA GLU A 482 -16.02 2.57 -12.38
C GLU A 482 -14.79 1.71 -12.71
N LEU A 483 -13.61 2.13 -12.26
CA LEU A 483 -12.36 1.37 -12.40
C LEU A 483 -12.44 0.00 -11.73
N GLN A 484 -12.87 -0.07 -10.47
CA GLN A 484 -13.00 -1.33 -9.75
C GLN A 484 -13.94 -2.29 -10.48
N LYS A 485 -15.08 -1.79 -10.96
CA LYS A 485 -16.04 -2.58 -11.74
C LYS A 485 -15.37 -3.16 -12.98
N ASP A 486 -14.71 -2.35 -13.79
CA ASP A 486 -14.12 -2.79 -15.05
C ASP A 486 -12.93 -3.74 -14.84
N LEU A 487 -12.02 -3.40 -13.93
CA LEU A 487 -10.80 -4.16 -13.65
C LEU A 487 -11.11 -5.50 -12.98
N SER A 488 -12.15 -5.56 -12.14
CA SER A 488 -12.59 -6.80 -11.49
C SER A 488 -13.08 -7.86 -12.47
N VAL A 489 -13.34 -7.53 -13.73
CA VAL A 489 -13.68 -8.53 -14.77
C VAL A 489 -12.44 -9.31 -15.22
N VAL A 490 -11.28 -8.65 -15.26
CA VAL A 490 -10.05 -9.18 -15.89
C VAL A 490 -8.92 -9.46 -14.90
N SER A 491 -9.06 -9.04 -13.64
CA SER A 491 -8.10 -9.24 -12.55
C SER A 491 -8.82 -9.58 -11.24
N LYS A 492 -8.06 -9.91 -10.19
CA LYS A 492 -8.54 -10.22 -8.83
C LYS A 492 -7.54 -9.70 -7.81
N VAL A 493 -8.00 -9.35 -6.61
CA VAL A 493 -7.16 -8.71 -5.57
C VAL A 493 -6.24 -9.71 -4.86
N ASP A 494 -6.59 -11.00 -4.86
CA ASP A 494 -5.95 -12.06 -4.07
C ASP A 494 -4.97 -12.93 -4.88
N ILE A 495 -4.55 -12.47 -6.05
CA ILE A 495 -3.62 -13.20 -6.92
C ILE A 495 -2.28 -12.48 -7.11
N ASP A 496 -2.09 -11.32 -6.46
CA ASP A 496 -0.82 -10.60 -6.44
C ASP A 496 0.29 -11.50 -5.87
N ASP A 497 1.46 -11.51 -6.53
CA ASP A 497 2.61 -12.40 -6.25
C ASP A 497 2.30 -13.92 -6.16
N HIS A 498 1.09 -14.36 -6.51
CA HIS A 498 0.71 -15.76 -6.46
C HIS A 498 1.35 -16.55 -7.61
N TRP A 499 1.92 -17.73 -7.33
CA TRP A 499 2.63 -18.55 -8.34
C TRP A 499 1.78 -18.90 -9.57
N ALA A 500 0.46 -19.02 -9.38
CA ALA A 500 -0.51 -19.32 -10.44
C ALA A 500 -1.09 -18.08 -11.14
N ASN A 501 -0.66 -16.85 -10.81
CA ASN A 501 -1.25 -15.60 -11.31
C ASN A 501 -1.45 -15.63 -12.84
N LYS A 502 -0.37 -15.91 -13.60
CA LYS A 502 -0.42 -15.98 -15.07
C LYS A 502 -1.46 -16.98 -15.59
N ALA A 503 -1.54 -18.16 -14.96
CA ALA A 503 -2.51 -19.18 -15.35
C ALA A 503 -3.94 -18.74 -15.01
N ILE A 504 -4.15 -18.10 -13.87
CA ILE A 504 -5.45 -17.58 -13.44
C ILE A 504 -5.94 -16.50 -14.41
N LEU A 505 -5.12 -15.49 -14.70
CA LEU A 505 -5.44 -14.41 -15.63
C LEU A 505 -5.80 -14.96 -17.02
N SER A 506 -5.05 -15.94 -17.52
CA SER A 506 -5.36 -16.60 -18.79
C SER A 506 -6.71 -17.31 -18.78
N ASN A 507 -7.07 -17.99 -17.67
CA ASN A 507 -8.35 -18.66 -17.56
C ASN A 507 -9.53 -17.69 -17.43
N ILE A 508 -9.35 -16.56 -16.74
CA ILE A 508 -10.34 -15.47 -16.66
C ILE A 508 -10.56 -14.87 -18.06
N ALA A 509 -9.49 -14.51 -18.76
CA ALA A 509 -9.56 -13.94 -20.11
C ALA A 509 -10.28 -14.89 -21.10
N ASN A 510 -10.07 -16.20 -20.96
CA ASN A 510 -10.70 -17.21 -21.78
C ASN A 510 -12.09 -17.65 -21.28
N LYS A 511 -12.61 -17.05 -20.21
CA LYS A 511 -13.90 -17.39 -19.58
C LYS A 511 -14.02 -18.86 -19.17
N THR A 512 -12.91 -19.56 -18.94
CA THR A 512 -12.92 -20.95 -18.44
C THR A 512 -13.06 -21.01 -16.93
N MET A 513 -12.50 -20.04 -16.22
CA MET A 513 -12.68 -19.87 -14.77
C MET A 513 -13.16 -18.46 -14.45
N SER A 514 -13.87 -18.31 -13.33
CA SER A 514 -14.36 -17.05 -12.79
C SER A 514 -13.98 -16.93 -11.31
N GLY A 515 -14.05 -15.72 -10.75
CA GLY A 515 -13.86 -15.50 -9.31
C GLY A 515 -14.93 -16.16 -8.44
N THR A 516 -14.67 -16.27 -7.15
CA THR A 516 -15.66 -16.65 -6.14
C THR A 516 -16.60 -15.50 -5.80
N ASP A 517 -16.11 -14.26 -5.95
CA ASP A 517 -16.89 -13.04 -5.96
C ASP A 517 -16.32 -12.04 -6.97
N LYS A 518 -16.77 -10.78 -6.90
CA LYS A 518 -16.32 -9.69 -7.77
C LYS A 518 -14.80 -9.51 -7.71
N LEU A 519 -14.22 -9.46 -6.52
CA LEU A 519 -12.83 -9.10 -6.28
C LEU A 519 -11.91 -10.31 -6.10
N HIS A 520 -12.42 -11.47 -5.66
CA HIS A 520 -11.58 -12.62 -5.27
C HIS A 520 -11.64 -13.79 -6.25
N PHE A 521 -10.49 -14.41 -6.48
CA PHE A 521 -10.37 -15.68 -7.17
C PHE A 521 -10.44 -16.88 -6.22
N ALA A 522 -10.00 -16.70 -4.98
CA ALA A 522 -9.71 -17.71 -3.96
C ALA A 522 -8.74 -18.81 -4.45
N PRO A 523 -7.49 -18.46 -4.82
CA PRO A 523 -6.56 -19.41 -5.46
C PRO A 523 -6.24 -20.63 -4.61
N ASN A 524 -6.21 -20.48 -3.29
CA ASN A 524 -5.88 -21.54 -2.33
C ASN A 524 -7.10 -22.33 -1.84
N GLN A 525 -8.32 -21.94 -2.22
CA GLN A 525 -9.51 -22.70 -1.88
C GLN A 525 -9.56 -24.01 -2.67
N THR A 526 -9.96 -25.10 -2.00
CA THR A 526 -10.16 -26.40 -2.65
C THR A 526 -11.34 -26.36 -3.61
N ILE A 527 -11.19 -26.96 -4.78
CA ILE A 527 -12.24 -27.02 -5.80
C ILE A 527 -13.20 -28.20 -5.59
N SER A 528 -14.48 -27.98 -5.87
CA SER A 528 -15.50 -29.04 -5.92
C SER A 528 -15.50 -29.79 -7.25
N ARG A 529 -16.10 -30.98 -7.25
CA ARG A 529 -16.33 -31.78 -8.47
C ARG A 529 -17.12 -30.99 -9.52
N ALA A 530 -18.16 -30.27 -9.10
CA ALA A 530 -19.01 -29.49 -9.99
C ALA A 530 -18.32 -28.27 -10.60
N GLU A 531 -17.48 -27.58 -9.82
CA GLU A 531 -16.65 -26.49 -10.35
C GLU A 531 -15.70 -27.01 -11.43
N PHE A 532 -15.02 -28.13 -11.19
CA PHE A 532 -14.11 -28.72 -12.18
C PHE A 532 -14.84 -29.11 -13.47
N VAL A 533 -15.99 -29.78 -13.36
CA VAL A 533 -16.83 -30.15 -14.51
C VAL A 533 -17.32 -28.90 -15.27
N THR A 534 -17.70 -27.85 -14.55
CA THR A 534 -18.09 -26.58 -15.17
C THR A 534 -16.94 -25.98 -16.00
N ILE A 535 -15.71 -26.06 -15.51
CA ILE A 535 -14.52 -25.60 -16.24
C ILE A 535 -14.34 -26.38 -17.55
N LEU A 536 -14.47 -27.70 -17.51
CA LEU A 536 -14.38 -28.55 -18.69
C LEU A 536 -15.53 -28.31 -19.67
N GLY A 537 -16.75 -28.10 -19.17
CA GLY A 537 -17.90 -27.76 -20.00
C GLY A 537 -17.75 -26.41 -20.71
N ARG A 538 -17.20 -25.40 -20.01
CA ARG A 538 -16.84 -24.11 -20.62
C ARG A 538 -15.73 -24.26 -21.66
N LEU A 539 -14.73 -25.10 -21.38
CA LEU A 539 -13.64 -25.39 -22.31
C LEU A 539 -14.14 -26.05 -23.60
N ALA A 540 -15.08 -27.00 -23.48
CA ALA A 540 -15.76 -27.63 -24.62
C ALA A 540 -16.83 -26.75 -25.29
N LYS A 541 -17.10 -25.55 -24.77
CA LYS A 541 -18.15 -24.65 -25.23
C LYS A 541 -19.53 -25.35 -25.29
N VAL A 542 -19.84 -26.12 -24.26
CA VAL A 542 -21.10 -26.87 -24.15
C VAL A 542 -22.29 -25.92 -24.25
N ASP A 543 -23.22 -26.25 -25.15
CA ASP A 543 -24.52 -25.59 -25.26
C ASP A 543 -25.43 -26.05 -24.11
N THR A 544 -25.54 -25.22 -23.07
CA THR A 544 -26.25 -25.56 -21.83
C THR A 544 -27.74 -25.78 -22.04
N GLU A 545 -28.32 -25.28 -23.12
CA GLU A 545 -29.75 -25.45 -23.44
C GLU A 545 -30.10 -26.92 -23.72
N LYS A 546 -29.12 -27.72 -24.17
CA LYS A 546 -29.30 -29.16 -24.46
C LYS A 546 -29.27 -30.04 -23.21
N PHE A 547 -28.83 -29.53 -22.06
CA PHE A 547 -28.57 -30.33 -20.87
C PHE A 547 -29.37 -29.86 -19.65
N LYS A 548 -30.60 -29.37 -19.87
CA LYS A 548 -31.52 -28.94 -18.81
C LYS A 548 -32.17 -30.10 -18.05
N GLU A 549 -32.32 -31.25 -18.69
CA GLU A 549 -32.88 -32.43 -18.05
C GLU A 549 -31.94 -32.96 -16.97
N ASN A 550 -32.46 -33.09 -15.74
CA ASN A 550 -31.69 -33.56 -14.61
C ASN A 550 -31.30 -35.04 -14.77
N LYS A 551 -30.01 -35.34 -14.72
CA LYS A 551 -29.47 -36.71 -14.91
C LYS A 551 -29.13 -37.43 -13.60
N ALA A 552 -29.18 -36.78 -12.45
CA ALA A 552 -28.96 -37.41 -11.15
C ALA A 552 -29.74 -36.69 -10.03
N THR A 553 -30.23 -37.45 -9.05
CA THR A 553 -31.14 -36.92 -8.01
C THR A 553 -30.52 -35.85 -7.12
N ASP A 554 -29.19 -35.83 -6.98
CA ASP A 554 -28.42 -34.88 -6.19
C ASP A 554 -27.85 -33.71 -7.01
N ILE A 555 -28.17 -33.60 -8.30
CA ILE A 555 -27.92 -32.37 -9.07
C ILE A 555 -29.06 -31.40 -8.79
N VAL A 556 -28.75 -30.31 -8.09
CA VAL A 556 -29.70 -29.25 -7.76
C VAL A 556 -29.98 -28.40 -9.00
N ALA A 557 -31.25 -28.08 -9.26
CA ALA A 557 -31.67 -27.18 -10.34
C ALA A 557 -31.17 -25.74 -10.11
N ASP A 558 -31.10 -24.95 -11.18
CA ASP A 558 -30.77 -23.52 -11.17
C ASP A 558 -29.42 -23.16 -10.51
N LYS A 559 -28.49 -24.12 -10.43
CA LYS A 559 -27.10 -23.87 -10.05
C LYS A 559 -26.26 -23.58 -11.29
N PHE A 560 -25.18 -22.83 -11.11
CA PHE A 560 -24.23 -22.51 -12.19
C PHE A 560 -23.66 -23.76 -12.88
N TYR A 561 -23.64 -24.89 -12.18
CA TYR A 561 -23.10 -26.17 -12.66
C TYR A 561 -24.16 -27.13 -13.22
N THR A 562 -25.47 -26.88 -13.05
CA THR A 562 -26.52 -27.90 -13.30
C THR A 562 -26.42 -28.49 -14.70
N ALA A 563 -26.43 -27.65 -15.73
CA ALA A 563 -26.35 -28.11 -17.12
C ALA A 563 -25.02 -28.81 -17.44
N TYR A 564 -23.91 -28.33 -16.86
CA TYR A 564 -22.60 -28.96 -17.06
C TYR A 564 -22.49 -30.31 -16.36
N MET A 565 -23.08 -30.47 -15.18
CA MET A 565 -23.14 -31.76 -14.49
C MET A 565 -24.01 -32.76 -15.25
N ASN A 566 -25.17 -32.33 -15.77
CA ASN A 566 -26.00 -33.16 -16.63
C ASN A 566 -25.25 -33.61 -17.89
N TRP A 567 -24.57 -32.69 -18.57
CA TRP A 567 -23.69 -32.99 -19.70
C TRP A 567 -22.60 -34.02 -19.33
N ALA A 568 -21.96 -33.85 -18.18
CA ALA A 568 -20.88 -34.73 -17.74
C ALA A 568 -21.36 -36.14 -17.38
N VAL A 569 -22.57 -36.27 -16.81
CA VAL A 569 -23.20 -37.58 -16.55
C VAL A 569 -23.59 -38.25 -17.87
N GLU A 570 -24.26 -37.51 -18.77
CA GLU A 570 -24.70 -38.03 -20.07
C GLU A 570 -23.53 -38.50 -20.94
N ASN A 571 -22.39 -37.81 -20.87
CA ASN A 571 -21.17 -38.16 -21.60
C ASN A 571 -20.21 -39.07 -20.82
N ASN A 572 -20.64 -39.67 -19.70
CA ASN A 572 -19.86 -40.60 -18.87
C ASN A 572 -18.54 -40.04 -18.28
N LEU A 573 -18.38 -38.71 -18.27
CA LEU A 573 -17.24 -38.04 -17.63
C LEU A 573 -17.28 -38.25 -16.11
N VAL A 574 -18.48 -38.11 -15.54
CA VAL A 574 -18.75 -38.31 -14.11
C VAL A 574 -19.71 -39.48 -13.92
N LYS A 575 -19.45 -40.29 -12.90
CA LYS A 575 -20.34 -41.36 -12.44
C LYS A 575 -20.62 -41.19 -10.95
N GLY A 576 -21.71 -41.78 -10.47
CA GLY A 576 -22.03 -41.84 -9.04
C GLY A 576 -20.93 -42.54 -8.25
N LYS A 577 -20.74 -42.13 -6.99
CA LYS A 577 -19.85 -42.79 -6.03
C LYS A 577 -20.52 -44.08 -5.50
N GLU A 578 -19.96 -44.68 -4.45
CA GLU A 578 -20.43 -45.95 -3.87
C GLU A 578 -21.92 -45.94 -3.48
N ASP A 579 -22.46 -44.77 -3.12
CA ASP A 579 -23.87 -44.56 -2.78
C ASP A 579 -24.77 -44.22 -4.00
N GLY A 580 -24.22 -44.25 -5.21
CA GLY A 580 -24.91 -43.95 -6.46
C GLY A 580 -25.08 -42.46 -6.77
N LEU A 581 -24.64 -41.57 -5.88
CA LEU A 581 -24.78 -40.11 -6.02
C LEU A 581 -23.55 -39.49 -6.70
N VAL A 582 -23.73 -38.45 -7.51
CA VAL A 582 -22.61 -37.81 -8.24
C VAL A 582 -21.80 -36.83 -7.39
N LYS A 583 -22.39 -36.36 -6.30
CA LYS A 583 -21.87 -35.45 -5.26
C LYS A 583 -21.22 -34.19 -5.86
N PRO A 584 -22.01 -33.26 -6.42
CA PRO A 584 -21.48 -32.07 -7.09
C PRO A 584 -20.57 -31.22 -6.19
N ASP A 585 -20.93 -31.08 -4.90
CA ASP A 585 -20.24 -30.20 -3.95
C ASP A 585 -19.09 -30.88 -3.19
N ASP A 586 -18.86 -32.18 -3.40
CA ASP A 586 -17.70 -32.89 -2.83
C ASP A 586 -16.40 -32.27 -3.34
N LYS A 587 -15.41 -32.17 -2.44
CA LYS A 587 -14.05 -31.79 -2.81
C LYS A 587 -13.46 -32.83 -3.76
N LEU A 588 -12.76 -32.35 -4.78
CA LEU A 588 -12.21 -33.20 -5.83
C LEU A 588 -10.78 -33.64 -5.49
N THR A 589 -10.56 -34.94 -5.39
CA THR A 589 -9.21 -35.51 -5.18
C THR A 589 -8.41 -35.52 -6.49
N ARG A 590 -7.08 -35.61 -6.37
CA ARG A 590 -6.16 -35.64 -7.53
C ARG A 590 -6.37 -36.84 -8.45
N GLU A 591 -6.67 -38.01 -7.90
CA GLU A 591 -7.01 -39.19 -8.71
C GLU A 591 -8.39 -39.08 -9.38
N GLU A 592 -9.39 -38.51 -8.70
CA GLU A 592 -10.73 -38.29 -9.28
C GLU A 592 -10.66 -37.29 -10.44
N MET A 593 -9.96 -36.18 -10.24
CA MET A 593 -9.73 -35.16 -11.27
C MET A 593 -9.03 -35.77 -12.49
N SER A 594 -8.00 -36.60 -12.26
CA SER A 594 -7.26 -37.25 -13.33
C SER A 594 -8.16 -38.08 -14.24
N VAL A 595 -9.07 -38.86 -13.65
CA VAL A 595 -10.01 -39.69 -14.41
C VAL A 595 -11.01 -38.86 -15.20
N ILE A 596 -11.55 -37.80 -14.58
CA ILE A 596 -12.50 -36.91 -15.27
C ILE A 596 -11.81 -36.21 -16.45
N LEU A 597 -10.59 -35.70 -16.27
CA LEU A 597 -9.85 -35.02 -17.33
C LEU A 597 -9.41 -35.97 -18.44
N ALA A 598 -8.94 -37.17 -18.12
CA ALA A 598 -8.57 -38.17 -19.12
C ALA A 598 -9.76 -38.53 -20.03
N LYS A 599 -10.94 -38.77 -19.43
CA LYS A 599 -12.18 -39.02 -20.19
C LYS A 599 -12.60 -37.83 -21.05
N TYR A 600 -12.46 -36.61 -20.52
CA TYR A 600 -12.72 -35.41 -21.29
C TYR A 600 -11.83 -35.32 -22.52
N ILE A 601 -10.53 -35.59 -22.38
CA ILE A 601 -9.57 -35.57 -23.49
C ILE A 601 -9.95 -36.61 -24.55
N ASP A 602 -10.28 -37.83 -24.13
CA ASP A 602 -10.68 -38.92 -25.04
C ASP A 602 -11.95 -38.59 -25.85
N MET A 603 -12.92 -37.92 -25.21
CA MET A 603 -14.13 -37.43 -25.86
C MET A 603 -13.88 -36.21 -26.77
N SER A 604 -12.91 -35.37 -26.43
CA SER A 604 -12.68 -34.09 -27.11
C SER A 604 -12.02 -34.23 -28.49
N ALA A 605 -12.04 -33.14 -29.27
CA ALA A 605 -11.27 -33.05 -30.52
C ALA A 605 -9.76 -33.22 -30.28
N ASP A 606 -9.30 -33.00 -29.04
CA ASP A 606 -7.90 -33.07 -28.63
C ASP A 606 -7.42 -34.51 -28.35
N LYS A 607 -8.24 -35.53 -28.62
CA LYS A 607 -7.85 -36.95 -28.49
C LYS A 607 -6.62 -37.33 -29.31
N TYR A 608 -6.23 -36.52 -30.30
CA TYR A 608 -4.96 -36.74 -31.02
C TYR A 608 -3.75 -36.61 -30.09
N LEU A 609 -3.85 -35.84 -28.99
CA LEU A 609 -2.83 -35.72 -27.94
C LEU A 609 -2.54 -37.05 -27.23
N LEU A 610 -3.40 -38.06 -27.37
CA LEU A 610 -3.23 -39.40 -26.81
C LEU A 610 -2.24 -40.29 -27.58
N LYS A 611 -1.89 -39.93 -28.84
CA LYS A 611 -1.10 -40.81 -29.73
C LYS A 611 0.41 -40.82 -29.46
N ASP A 612 0.93 -39.81 -28.75
CA ASP A 612 2.37 -39.62 -28.53
C ASP A 612 2.83 -39.91 -27.08
N VAL A 613 2.00 -40.60 -26.29
CA VAL A 613 2.27 -40.89 -24.88
C VAL A 613 3.03 -42.22 -24.76
N LYS A 614 4.37 -42.16 -24.64
CA LYS A 614 5.26 -43.35 -24.65
C LYS A 614 6.18 -43.54 -23.44
N ALA A 615 5.99 -42.82 -22.34
CA ALA A 615 6.84 -42.98 -21.15
C ALA A 615 6.04 -43.52 -19.94
N GLU A 616 6.71 -44.26 -19.06
CA GLU A 616 6.14 -44.76 -17.79
C GLU A 616 6.53 -43.74 -16.70
N VAL A 617 5.59 -42.92 -16.22
CA VAL A 617 5.86 -42.01 -15.10
C VAL A 617 5.64 -42.78 -13.80
N LYS A 618 6.71 -43.02 -13.04
CA LYS A 618 6.64 -43.69 -11.74
C LYS A 618 6.66 -42.66 -10.61
N PHE A 619 5.66 -42.75 -9.74
CA PHE A 619 5.57 -41.96 -8.51
C PHE A 619 5.98 -42.82 -7.31
N ALA A 620 6.56 -42.19 -6.29
CA ALA A 620 7.03 -42.89 -5.10
C ALA A 620 5.88 -43.50 -4.26
N ASP A 621 4.66 -42.99 -4.43
CA ASP A 621 3.43 -43.44 -3.76
C ASP A 621 2.44 -44.09 -4.74
N GLU A 622 2.92 -44.64 -5.86
CA GLU A 622 2.08 -45.25 -6.91
C GLU A 622 1.14 -46.35 -6.37
N GLU A 623 1.56 -47.09 -5.34
CA GLU A 623 0.74 -48.10 -4.66
C GLU A 623 -0.50 -47.52 -3.96
N THR A 624 -0.50 -46.23 -3.64
CA THR A 624 -1.64 -45.54 -3.01
C THR A 624 -2.65 -45.02 -4.02
N ILE A 625 -2.30 -45.03 -5.31
CA ILE A 625 -3.20 -44.64 -6.41
C ILE A 625 -4.19 -45.77 -6.62
N SER A 626 -5.48 -45.44 -6.60
CA SER A 626 -6.52 -46.44 -6.80
C SER A 626 -6.42 -47.06 -8.21
N ASP A 627 -6.66 -48.36 -8.33
CA ASP A 627 -6.48 -49.08 -9.61
C ASP A 627 -7.26 -48.44 -10.77
N TRP A 628 -8.46 -47.93 -10.50
CA TRP A 628 -9.31 -47.25 -11.49
C TRP A 628 -8.75 -45.90 -11.99
N ALA A 629 -7.74 -45.33 -11.33
CA ALA A 629 -7.14 -44.05 -11.68
C ALA A 629 -5.75 -44.15 -12.31
N LYS A 630 -5.05 -45.28 -12.17
CA LYS A 630 -3.64 -45.44 -12.56
C LYS A 630 -3.37 -45.02 -14.00
N ASP A 631 -4.15 -45.52 -14.96
CA ASP A 631 -3.98 -45.19 -16.38
C ASP A 631 -4.20 -43.70 -16.66
N SER A 632 -5.19 -43.10 -16.01
CA SER A 632 -5.50 -41.67 -16.17
C SER A 632 -4.41 -40.78 -15.58
N VAL A 633 -3.86 -41.16 -14.42
CA VAL A 633 -2.74 -40.45 -13.80
C VAL A 633 -1.50 -40.55 -14.70
N ALA A 634 -1.15 -41.76 -15.14
CA ALA A 634 -0.02 -41.99 -16.03
C ALA A 634 -0.14 -41.17 -17.33
N LEU A 635 -1.32 -41.19 -17.95
CA LEU A 635 -1.61 -40.41 -19.15
C LEU A 635 -1.34 -38.91 -18.95
N LEU A 636 -1.96 -38.30 -17.94
CA LEU A 636 -1.87 -36.86 -17.72
C LEU A 636 -0.47 -36.41 -17.26
N SER A 637 0.24 -37.27 -16.52
CA SER A 637 1.63 -37.03 -16.15
C SER A 637 2.56 -37.08 -17.36
N ASN A 638 2.35 -38.02 -18.29
CA ASN A 638 3.07 -38.04 -19.56
C ASN A 638 2.80 -36.83 -20.44
N MET A 639 1.56 -36.36 -20.42
CA MET A 639 1.20 -35.11 -21.06
C MET A 639 1.78 -33.89 -20.33
N LYS A 640 2.50 -34.04 -19.20
CA LYS A 640 3.03 -32.94 -18.38
C LYS A 640 1.94 -31.98 -17.88
N LEU A 641 0.69 -32.44 -17.84
CA LEU A 641 -0.44 -31.70 -17.27
C LEU A 641 -0.45 -31.84 -15.76
N LEU A 642 -0.03 -33.00 -15.26
CA LEU A 642 0.17 -33.26 -13.83
C LEU A 642 1.64 -33.51 -13.52
N LYS A 643 2.07 -32.96 -12.38
CA LYS A 643 3.37 -33.22 -11.79
C LYS A 643 3.17 -33.76 -10.37
N GLY A 644 4.12 -34.59 -9.94
CA GLY A 644 4.23 -34.99 -8.54
C GLY A 644 4.56 -33.78 -7.65
N LYS A 645 4.26 -33.90 -6.37
CA LYS A 645 4.70 -33.01 -5.30
C LYS A 645 6.05 -33.48 -4.73
N ASP A 646 6.39 -33.02 -3.54
CA ASP A 646 7.63 -33.35 -2.84
C ASP A 646 7.92 -34.86 -2.81
N ASN A 647 9.21 -35.20 -2.90
CA ASN A 647 9.70 -36.59 -2.93
C ASN A 647 9.13 -37.44 -4.08
N ASN A 648 8.71 -36.81 -5.18
CA ASN A 648 8.13 -37.50 -6.34
C ASN A 648 6.83 -38.26 -6.00
N ASN A 649 6.03 -37.76 -5.06
CA ASN A 649 4.72 -38.32 -4.72
C ASN A 649 3.60 -37.70 -5.56
N PHE A 650 2.66 -38.51 -6.04
CA PHE A 650 1.45 -38.05 -6.71
C PHE A 650 0.39 -37.52 -5.75
N VAL A 651 0.32 -38.06 -4.52
CA VAL A 651 -0.65 -37.79 -3.45
C VAL A 651 -2.11 -37.92 -3.92
N PRO A 652 -2.57 -39.11 -4.31
CA PRO A 652 -3.84 -39.29 -5.04
C PRO A 652 -5.08 -38.79 -4.27
N LYS A 653 -5.09 -38.90 -2.95
CA LYS A 653 -6.23 -38.54 -2.09
C LYS A 653 -6.26 -37.05 -1.68
N ASP A 654 -5.21 -36.29 -1.99
CA ASP A 654 -5.21 -34.85 -1.74
C ASP A 654 -6.25 -34.14 -2.61
N ASN A 655 -6.88 -33.11 -2.05
CA ASN A 655 -7.74 -32.21 -2.81
C ASN A 655 -6.93 -31.21 -3.61
N LEU A 656 -7.45 -30.78 -4.76
CA LEU A 656 -6.85 -29.72 -5.55
C LEU A 656 -7.35 -28.33 -5.15
N THR A 657 -6.46 -27.34 -5.22
CA THR A 657 -6.85 -25.93 -5.15
C THR A 657 -7.31 -25.40 -6.50
N ARG A 658 -8.04 -24.28 -6.49
CA ARG A 658 -8.44 -23.55 -7.70
C ARG A 658 -7.22 -23.11 -8.52
N ALA A 659 -6.13 -22.72 -7.88
CA ALA A 659 -4.86 -22.37 -8.54
C ALA A 659 -4.22 -23.57 -9.26
N GLU A 660 -4.19 -24.75 -8.63
CA GLU A 660 -3.69 -25.96 -9.27
C GLU A 660 -4.50 -26.32 -10.53
N VAL A 661 -5.83 -26.23 -10.44
CA VAL A 661 -6.71 -26.45 -11.61
C VAL A 661 -6.46 -25.39 -12.69
N ALA A 662 -6.33 -24.11 -12.34
CA ALA A 662 -6.01 -23.06 -13.30
C ALA A 662 -4.72 -23.37 -14.07
N GLN A 663 -3.68 -23.83 -13.36
CA GLN A 663 -2.40 -24.21 -13.96
C GLN A 663 -2.53 -25.42 -14.90
N ILE A 664 -3.32 -26.43 -14.51
CA ILE A 664 -3.56 -27.63 -15.35
C ILE A 664 -4.23 -27.22 -16.66
N ILE A 665 -5.30 -26.41 -16.60
CA ILE A 665 -6.02 -25.94 -17.80
C ILE A 665 -5.15 -25.03 -18.66
N PHE A 666 -4.32 -24.18 -18.05
CA PHE A 666 -3.37 -23.35 -18.76
C PHE A 666 -2.37 -24.20 -19.55
N ASN A 667 -1.80 -25.24 -18.95
CA ASN A 667 -0.89 -26.16 -19.62
C ASN A 667 -1.58 -26.99 -20.71
N PHE A 668 -2.85 -27.35 -20.51
CA PHE A 668 -3.64 -28.09 -21.50
C PHE A 668 -3.82 -27.28 -22.79
N LYS A 669 -4.17 -26.00 -22.68
CA LYS A 669 -4.38 -25.10 -23.83
C LYS A 669 -3.09 -24.70 -24.57
N ALA A 670 -1.92 -24.87 -23.94
CA ALA A 670 -0.63 -24.51 -24.52
C ALA A 670 -0.07 -25.60 -25.47
N LYS A 671 -0.78 -26.72 -25.62
CA LYS A 671 -0.45 -27.84 -26.49
C LYS A 671 -1.38 -27.84 -27.70
#